data_AF-A0A3N5DD62-F1
#
_entry.id   AF-A0A3N5DD62-F1
#
_cell.length_a   1.000
_cell.length_b   1.000
_cell.length_c   1.000
_cell.angle_alpha   90.00
_cell.angle_beta   90.00
_cell.angle_gamma   90.00
#
_symmetry.space_group_name_H-M   'P 1'
#
loop_
_entity.id
_entity.type
_entity.pdbx_description
1 polymer ?
#
loop_
_entity_poly.entity_id
_entity_poly.type
_entity_poly.pdbx_seq_one_letter_code
_entity_poly.pdbx_strand_id
1 'polypeptide(L)'
;MKLPKALNEATAGAALKYHIKRALERSHSISDFSKQLELSAKNAKFSNNTLKIIEELNNGVKQASEEIKEKAFDFSNQKLTNEQIKELLNNAEIPTSGRDAITFGVNNLNPEIVEFLHKNNKKMIIEKASNKEVGLLQNANFKHPENIRASLDHDAIAHILKRHGVNSVNVKNGESPVTNEDIANYRYIVNHADAILRTIDKYDKEAITAFKQVNGYAVVVEQAINKKNELVLKTMFKSNGDYKNNDVYKEFSSTSLDANAKVPHGLSSHSGATDNPTPKPLTDQEDLLKNRELDNETPQNATNLSPLEQANAKKLLKEQRATTPLKEFGTNYPEFALKPKEALEKLLQEKNGQVAGAAFRDDLGGIDFVWGKDGEDGYGLAHILEKREKQYTRLGLNAEQIKERTDELLKSIHEVIENGTLFKDDLGRISVELNNIRVGLKNTWDNNNLNNHFVVTSYERDEKVLRELETKPPLSNDYKDNSNYSALNLNENNSTKEGLTSQETPLSILEKSQLEKEKKLESERLAKAEKERAQKIKDKEQAELRDKIRAQKNATLGKSELDREIAKSENIPYKELENAPKTSVSLNDDEIYPLKFVIVNKSDLKPNFKNTGTQTRTAVDSKKVEEIAKRFDPKLIVGRGGFDDLPIILTDGQVIAGNHRIQGMLNFTAESRKKYEQALKENFNIRLKPNELLVRMPEQELNDKEILKLASKSNENRINSFSDTLLSAMSSYNDKLKHLPHKFESDSVENLANQVARVLERDAKHPSANQVENANLCLLSHYARNTPNNSFLEVFDNAYKNLDREQFKAFKEMFANNSANFHNLNNDTMIKNFTISPYLTDALDTTAKMLKSGNRFDNFSKLAHDIDYLVNSTDENGMNAFIKENKDAYNSVISQLLGSSFARFLRLENPSAQFYEFLVKAKEQMIENASNVFTGTSKPISQINVFDFIKYGIESGKSSKESMELIDLLPELEKKFNAHEKFLKGSKK
;
A
#
# COMPACT_ATOMS: atom_id res chain seq x y z
N MET A 1 -41.72 3.47 64.50
CA MET A 1 -42.16 2.39 63.59
C MET A 1 -40.96 1.86 62.82
N LYS A 2 -40.87 0.54 62.57
CA LYS A 2 -40.04 0.00 61.48
C LYS A 2 -40.97 -0.29 60.30
N LEU A 3 -40.64 0.19 59.10
CA LEU A 3 -41.40 -0.13 57.89
C LEU A 3 -41.27 -1.62 57.56
N PRO A 4 -42.32 -2.27 57.01
CA PRO A 4 -42.28 -3.70 56.69
C PRO A 4 -41.26 -3.98 55.58
N LYS A 5 -40.51 -5.07 55.72
CA LYS A 5 -39.30 -5.38 54.93
C LYS A 5 -39.53 -5.35 53.41
N ALA A 6 -40.69 -5.86 52.96
CA ALA A 6 -41.09 -5.87 51.55
C ALA A 6 -41.23 -4.46 50.93
N LEU A 7 -41.57 -3.43 51.73
CA LEU A 7 -41.70 -2.06 51.21
C LEU A 7 -40.33 -1.50 50.81
N ASN A 8 -39.28 -1.78 51.59
CA ASN A 8 -37.92 -1.35 51.27
C ASN A 8 -37.39 -2.02 50.00
N GLU A 9 -37.68 -3.32 49.79
CA GLU A 9 -37.21 -4.06 48.61
C GLU A 9 -37.93 -3.58 47.33
N ALA A 10 -39.24 -3.32 47.40
CA ALA A 10 -39.98 -2.72 46.28
C ALA A 10 -39.49 -1.31 45.93
N THR A 11 -39.24 -0.45 46.92
CA THR A 11 -38.71 0.90 46.69
C THR A 11 -37.25 0.87 46.18
N ALA A 12 -36.41 -0.04 46.68
CA ALA A 12 -35.05 -0.23 46.18
C ALA A 12 -35.03 -0.75 44.73
N GLY A 13 -35.92 -1.67 44.36
CA GLY A 13 -36.08 -2.14 42.98
C GLY A 13 -36.53 -1.03 42.02
N ALA A 14 -37.46 -0.17 42.45
CA ALA A 14 -37.88 1.00 41.67
C ALA A 14 -36.72 2.01 41.48
N ALA A 15 -35.94 2.29 42.53
CA ALA A 15 -34.76 3.13 42.45
C ALA A 15 -33.68 2.55 41.52
N LEU A 16 -33.36 1.26 41.66
CA LEU A 16 -32.42 0.56 40.79
C LEU A 16 -32.85 0.64 39.32
N LYS A 17 -34.15 0.38 39.03
CA LYS A 17 -34.71 0.47 37.68
C LYS A 17 -34.63 1.89 37.11
N TYR A 18 -34.88 2.92 37.92
CA TYR A 18 -34.68 4.33 37.53
C TYR A 18 -33.21 4.64 37.20
N HIS A 19 -32.27 4.19 38.04
CA HIS A 19 -30.85 4.45 37.86
C HIS A 19 -30.25 3.67 36.66
N ILE A 20 -30.66 2.42 36.42
CA ILE A 20 -30.32 1.67 35.20
C ILE A 20 -30.88 2.36 33.96
N LYS A 21 -32.16 2.75 33.95
CA LYS A 21 -32.77 3.47 32.84
C LYS A 21 -32.03 4.79 32.55
N ARG A 22 -31.72 5.56 33.59
CA ARG A 22 -31.00 6.84 33.47
C ARG A 22 -29.55 6.68 33.04
N ALA A 23 -28.89 5.57 33.36
CA ALA A 23 -27.58 5.23 32.78
C ALA A 23 -27.71 4.91 31.28
N LEU A 24 -28.72 4.11 30.89
CA LEU A 24 -29.00 3.76 29.48
C LEU A 24 -29.28 5.01 28.62
N GLU A 25 -30.17 5.89 29.09
CA GLU A 25 -30.55 7.14 28.41
C GLU A 25 -29.41 8.16 28.26
N ARG A 26 -28.27 7.95 28.94
CA ARG A 26 -27.11 8.85 28.98
C ARG A 26 -25.85 8.27 28.35
N SER A 27 -25.94 7.08 27.75
CA SER A 27 -24.77 6.32 27.30
C SER A 27 -24.84 6.04 25.81
N HIS A 28 -23.82 6.49 25.09
CA HIS A 28 -23.68 6.24 23.65
C HIS A 28 -22.83 4.99 23.34
N SER A 29 -22.25 4.36 24.38
CA SER A 29 -21.55 3.07 24.26
C SER A 29 -21.80 2.18 25.49
N ILE A 30 -21.50 0.88 25.35
CA ILE A 30 -21.57 -0.08 26.47
C ILE A 30 -20.58 0.29 27.59
N SER A 31 -19.40 0.86 27.25
CA SER A 31 -18.43 1.31 28.24
C SER A 31 -18.96 2.49 29.05
N ASP A 32 -19.66 3.42 28.40
CA ASP A 32 -20.27 4.55 29.09
C ASP A 32 -21.45 4.10 29.94
N PHE A 33 -22.22 3.10 29.51
CA PHE A 33 -23.29 2.51 30.32
C PHE A 33 -22.76 1.97 31.66
N SER A 34 -21.69 1.15 31.64
CA SER A 34 -21.08 0.65 32.88
C SER A 34 -20.50 1.78 33.75
N LYS A 35 -19.85 2.79 33.16
CA LYS A 35 -19.34 3.97 33.91
C LYS A 35 -20.47 4.79 34.54
N GLN A 36 -21.53 5.09 33.78
CA GLN A 36 -22.69 5.84 34.27
C GLN A 36 -23.44 5.04 35.36
N LEU A 37 -23.53 3.72 35.22
CA LEU A 37 -24.14 2.86 36.23
C LEU A 37 -23.27 2.81 37.51
N GLU A 38 -21.95 2.69 37.41
CA GLU A 38 -21.03 2.79 38.56
C GLU A 38 -21.10 4.16 39.25
N LEU A 39 -21.05 5.26 38.49
CA LEU A 39 -21.17 6.61 39.04
C LEU A 39 -22.54 6.79 39.72
N SER A 40 -23.59 6.23 39.14
CA SER A 40 -24.92 6.22 39.74
C SER A 40 -24.99 5.36 41.00
N ALA A 41 -24.24 4.26 41.08
CA ALA A 41 -24.17 3.39 42.24
C ALA A 41 -23.35 4.01 43.40
N LYS A 42 -22.30 4.76 43.08
CA LYS A 42 -21.48 5.52 44.05
C LYS A 42 -22.23 6.73 44.62
N ASN A 43 -23.07 7.39 43.81
CA ASN A 43 -23.85 8.56 44.22
C ASN A 43 -25.18 8.22 44.93
N ALA A 44 -25.78 7.06 44.66
CA ALA A 44 -26.99 6.62 45.34
C ALA A 44 -26.66 5.85 46.63
N LYS A 45 -27.38 6.13 47.73
CA LYS A 45 -27.23 5.40 49.01
C LYS A 45 -27.93 4.03 48.96
N PHE A 46 -27.47 3.17 48.05
CA PHE A 46 -27.99 1.82 47.86
C PHE A 46 -27.63 0.88 49.02
N SER A 47 -28.40 -0.22 49.16
CA SER A 47 -28.06 -1.29 50.10
C SER A 47 -26.94 -2.17 49.54
N ASN A 48 -26.17 -2.84 50.42
CA ASN A 48 -25.09 -3.75 50.00
C ASN A 48 -25.58 -4.84 49.03
N ASN A 49 -26.81 -5.36 49.22
CA ASN A 49 -27.41 -6.33 48.32
C ASN A 49 -27.70 -5.72 46.94
N THR A 50 -28.15 -4.46 46.89
CA THR A 50 -28.38 -3.72 45.64
C THR A 50 -27.07 -3.41 44.91
N LEU A 51 -26.01 -3.07 45.65
CA LEU A 51 -24.67 -2.86 45.09
C LEU A 51 -24.11 -4.15 44.48
N LYS A 52 -24.26 -5.30 45.16
CA LYS A 52 -23.87 -6.62 44.62
C LYS A 52 -24.60 -6.97 43.32
N ILE A 53 -25.89 -6.66 43.22
CA ILE A 53 -26.67 -6.85 41.98
C ILE A 53 -26.17 -5.92 40.84
N ILE A 54 -25.73 -4.70 41.16
CA ILE A 54 -25.12 -3.78 40.16
C ILE A 54 -23.75 -4.31 39.71
N GLU A 55 -22.95 -4.85 40.62
CA GLU A 55 -21.65 -5.47 40.34
C GLU A 55 -21.80 -6.72 39.46
N GLU A 56 -22.72 -7.62 39.80
CA GLU A 56 -23.08 -8.79 38.99
C GLU A 56 -23.57 -8.39 37.60
N LEU A 57 -24.41 -7.35 37.50
CA LEU A 57 -24.91 -6.85 36.22
C LEU A 57 -23.80 -6.19 35.38
N ASN A 58 -22.89 -5.42 35.98
CA ASN A 58 -21.74 -4.85 35.28
C ASN A 58 -20.77 -5.94 34.78
N ASN A 59 -20.53 -6.99 35.58
CA ASN A 59 -19.73 -8.14 35.17
C ASN A 59 -20.40 -8.91 34.02
N GLY A 60 -21.72 -9.14 34.08
CA GLY A 60 -22.47 -9.76 32.98
C GLY A 60 -22.49 -8.92 31.70
N VAL A 61 -22.63 -7.59 31.81
CA VAL A 61 -22.55 -6.67 30.66
C VAL A 61 -21.14 -6.64 30.07
N LYS A 62 -20.10 -6.71 30.91
CA LYS A 62 -18.71 -6.82 30.44
C LYS A 62 -18.49 -8.14 29.69
N GLN A 63 -18.88 -9.28 30.26
CA GLN A 63 -18.76 -10.59 29.61
C GLN A 63 -19.51 -10.62 28.27
N ALA A 64 -20.77 -10.16 28.24
CA ALA A 64 -21.54 -10.08 27.00
C ALA A 64 -20.89 -9.15 25.96
N SER A 65 -20.27 -8.04 26.38
CA SER A 65 -19.51 -7.16 25.49
C SER A 65 -18.24 -7.81 24.94
N GLU A 66 -17.57 -8.66 25.74
CA GLU A 66 -16.39 -9.41 25.31
C GLU A 66 -16.79 -10.55 24.34
N GLU A 67 -17.85 -11.30 24.62
CA GLU A 67 -18.41 -12.32 23.71
C GLU A 67 -18.93 -11.74 22.38
N ILE A 68 -19.59 -10.57 22.42
CA ILE A 68 -20.06 -9.88 21.20
C ILE A 68 -18.86 -9.35 20.40
N LYS A 69 -17.83 -8.81 21.04
CA LYS A 69 -16.61 -8.36 20.35
C LYS A 69 -15.85 -9.50 19.68
N GLU A 70 -15.68 -10.63 20.37
CA GLU A 70 -14.99 -11.77 19.77
C GLU A 70 -15.75 -12.28 18.54
N LYS A 71 -17.09 -12.35 18.59
CA LYS A 71 -17.93 -12.74 17.44
C LYS A 71 -18.00 -11.68 16.33
N ALA A 72 -17.77 -10.39 16.62
CA ALA A 72 -17.81 -9.30 15.66
C ALA A 72 -16.48 -9.02 14.96
N PHE A 73 -15.36 -9.48 15.53
CA PHE A 73 -14.01 -9.28 15.00
C PHE A 73 -13.27 -10.59 14.67
N ASP A 74 -13.93 -11.75 14.73
CA ASP A 74 -13.39 -13.03 14.26
C ASP A 74 -14.16 -13.53 13.02
N PHE A 75 -13.50 -13.42 11.87
CA PHE A 75 -13.99 -13.86 10.56
C PHE A 75 -13.37 -15.19 10.13
N SER A 76 -12.68 -15.92 11.02
CA SER A 76 -11.96 -17.16 10.70
C SER A 76 -12.83 -18.25 10.07
N ASN A 77 -14.12 -18.28 10.37
CA ASN A 77 -15.11 -19.22 9.86
C ASN A 77 -15.99 -18.62 8.73
N GLN A 78 -15.69 -17.43 8.23
CA GLN A 78 -16.45 -16.75 7.19
C GLN A 78 -15.57 -16.54 5.95
N LYS A 79 -16.09 -16.79 4.74
CA LYS A 79 -15.40 -16.40 3.50
C LYS A 79 -15.80 -14.96 3.14
N LEU A 80 -14.82 -14.08 3.07
CA LEU A 80 -14.98 -12.69 2.66
C LEU A 80 -14.55 -12.51 1.19
N THR A 81 -15.11 -11.49 0.52
CA THR A 81 -14.58 -11.01 -0.76
C THR A 81 -13.28 -10.23 -0.56
N ASN A 82 -12.45 -10.17 -1.60
CA ASN A 82 -11.19 -9.42 -1.53
C ASN A 82 -11.44 -7.93 -1.27
N GLU A 83 -12.56 -7.38 -1.74
CA GLU A 83 -13.02 -6.00 -1.54
C GLU A 83 -13.34 -5.73 -0.07
N GLN A 84 -14.11 -6.61 0.59
CA GLN A 84 -14.38 -6.52 2.03
C GLN A 84 -13.10 -6.63 2.85
N ILE A 85 -12.18 -7.53 2.49
CA ILE A 85 -10.88 -7.68 3.18
C ILE A 85 -10.05 -6.39 3.02
N LYS A 86 -9.98 -5.82 1.82
CA LYS A 86 -9.31 -4.53 1.54
C LYS A 86 -9.96 -3.38 2.31
N GLU A 87 -11.28 -3.35 2.45
CA GLU A 87 -12.02 -2.33 3.20
C GLU A 87 -11.73 -2.42 4.71
N LEU A 88 -11.85 -3.61 5.29
CA LEU A 88 -11.54 -3.88 6.70
C LEU A 88 -10.07 -3.57 7.05
N LEU A 89 -9.14 -3.86 6.14
CA LEU A 89 -7.71 -3.50 6.28
C LEU A 89 -7.42 -2.00 6.02
N ASN A 90 -8.36 -1.26 5.42
CA ASN A 90 -8.24 0.18 5.18
C ASN A 90 -8.92 1.03 6.24
N ASN A 91 -9.94 0.53 6.93
CA ASN A 91 -10.61 1.25 8.01
C ASN A 91 -9.66 1.45 9.20
N ALA A 92 -9.37 2.71 9.54
CA ALA A 92 -8.49 3.08 10.65
C ALA A 92 -9.12 2.85 12.04
N GLU A 93 -10.44 2.69 12.12
CA GLU A 93 -11.15 2.37 13.37
C GLU A 93 -11.09 0.87 13.71
N ILE A 94 -10.72 0.02 12.76
CA ILE A 94 -10.61 -1.43 12.95
C ILE A 94 -9.16 -1.79 13.29
N PRO A 95 -8.85 -2.28 14.50
CA PRO A 95 -7.49 -2.64 14.88
C PRO A 95 -7.01 -3.87 14.09
N THR A 96 -5.84 -3.75 13.46
CA THR A 96 -5.17 -4.83 12.70
C THR A 96 -3.91 -5.37 13.41
N SER A 97 -3.70 -5.00 14.67
CA SER A 97 -2.62 -5.57 15.52
C SER A 97 -2.92 -5.45 17.01
N GLY A 98 -2.36 -6.38 17.81
CA GLY A 98 -2.58 -6.45 19.27
C GLY A 98 -3.81 -7.27 19.68
N ARG A 99 -4.21 -7.16 20.96
CA ARG A 99 -5.24 -8.03 21.58
C ARG A 99 -6.60 -7.91 20.89
N ASP A 100 -7.03 -6.69 20.60
CA ASP A 100 -8.39 -6.40 20.11
C ASP A 100 -8.51 -6.56 18.57
N ALA A 101 -7.46 -7.07 17.91
CA ALA A 101 -7.35 -7.06 16.46
C ALA A 101 -8.30 -8.03 15.73
N ILE A 102 -8.83 -7.57 14.59
CA ILE A 102 -9.64 -8.36 13.67
C ILE A 102 -8.85 -9.57 13.16
N THR A 103 -9.43 -10.77 13.31
CA THR A 103 -8.86 -12.04 12.85
C THR A 103 -9.59 -12.47 11.58
N PHE A 104 -8.86 -12.67 10.48
CA PHE A 104 -9.46 -12.83 9.15
C PHE A 104 -9.70 -14.28 8.72
N GLY A 105 -8.94 -15.26 9.22
CA GLY A 105 -8.94 -16.64 8.75
C GLY A 105 -7.96 -16.94 7.62
N VAL A 106 -7.43 -18.16 7.60
CA VAL A 106 -6.56 -18.68 6.52
C VAL A 106 -7.28 -18.72 5.17
N ASN A 107 -8.58 -18.98 5.18
CA ASN A 107 -9.47 -18.99 4.01
C ASN A 107 -9.56 -17.64 3.29
N ASN A 108 -9.23 -16.53 3.97
CA ASN A 108 -9.28 -15.17 3.44
C ASN A 108 -7.89 -14.63 3.06
N LEU A 109 -6.81 -15.35 3.37
CA LEU A 109 -5.48 -15.04 2.87
C LEU A 109 -5.29 -15.67 1.47
N ASN A 110 -4.92 -14.87 0.48
CA ASN A 110 -4.73 -15.30 -0.91
C ASN A 110 -3.69 -14.41 -1.63
N PRO A 111 -3.21 -14.76 -2.84
CA PRO A 111 -2.12 -14.05 -3.50
C PRO A 111 -2.39 -12.57 -3.77
N GLU A 112 -3.65 -12.18 -4.02
CA GLU A 112 -4.04 -10.78 -4.24
C GLU A 112 -4.02 -10.00 -2.93
N ILE A 113 -4.49 -10.60 -1.84
CA ILE A 113 -4.43 -9.99 -0.51
C ILE A 113 -2.98 -9.87 -0.02
N VAL A 114 -2.10 -10.85 -0.27
CA VAL A 114 -0.66 -10.73 -0.02
C VAL A 114 -0.05 -9.56 -0.82
N GLU A 115 -0.40 -9.41 -2.10
CA GLU A 115 0.09 -8.29 -2.91
C GLU A 115 -0.45 -6.94 -2.42
N PHE A 116 -1.71 -6.88 -2.01
CA PHE A 116 -2.32 -5.70 -1.41
C PHE A 116 -1.63 -5.30 -0.11
N LEU A 117 -1.35 -6.26 0.79
CA LEU A 117 -0.66 -6.00 2.06
C LEU A 117 0.72 -5.37 1.84
N HIS A 118 1.48 -5.93 0.89
CA HIS A 118 2.80 -5.45 0.49
C HIS A 118 2.74 -4.05 -0.15
N LYS A 119 1.86 -3.83 -1.13
CA LYS A 119 1.76 -2.55 -1.87
C LYS A 119 1.25 -1.38 -1.03
N ASN A 120 0.43 -1.64 0.00
CA ASN A 120 -0.30 -0.59 0.73
C ASN A 120 0.18 -0.37 2.17
N ASN A 121 1.31 -0.98 2.58
CA ASN A 121 1.84 -0.91 3.94
C ASN A 121 0.77 -1.31 4.99
N LYS A 122 0.34 -2.58 4.92
CA LYS A 122 -0.70 -3.15 5.78
C LYS A 122 -0.24 -4.40 6.51
N LYS A 123 -1.05 -4.81 7.48
CA LYS A 123 -0.89 -6.01 8.30
C LYS A 123 -2.23 -6.74 8.44
N MET A 124 -2.18 -8.06 8.45
CA MET A 124 -3.33 -8.96 8.62
C MET A 124 -3.06 -9.93 9.77
N ILE A 125 -4.06 -10.17 10.62
CA ILE A 125 -4.05 -11.28 11.58
C ILE A 125 -4.79 -12.45 10.95
N ILE A 126 -4.15 -13.61 10.89
CA ILE A 126 -4.66 -14.75 10.13
C ILE A 126 -5.51 -15.67 11.03
N GLU A 127 -4.92 -16.19 12.10
CA GLU A 127 -5.58 -17.15 13.01
C GLU A 127 -4.98 -17.10 14.43
N LYS A 128 -5.66 -17.70 15.41
CA LYS A 128 -5.05 -18.01 16.72
C LYS A 128 -3.96 -19.07 16.52
N ALA A 129 -2.85 -18.97 17.26
CA ALA A 129 -1.77 -19.93 17.18
C ALA A 129 -2.20 -21.32 17.69
N SER A 130 -1.70 -22.39 17.08
CA SER A 130 -2.06 -23.75 17.49
C SER A 130 -1.41 -24.14 18.82
N ASN A 131 -2.03 -25.07 19.55
CA ASN A 131 -1.49 -25.61 20.81
C ASN A 131 -0.08 -26.21 20.64
N LYS A 132 0.28 -26.68 19.43
CA LYS A 132 1.63 -27.17 19.08
C LYS A 132 2.63 -26.01 19.06
N GLU A 133 2.29 -24.88 18.42
CA GLU A 133 3.14 -23.69 18.38
C GLU A 133 3.30 -23.06 19.77
N VAL A 134 2.21 -22.90 20.52
CA VAL A 134 2.26 -22.35 21.89
C VAL A 134 3.03 -23.28 22.84
N GLY A 135 2.85 -24.59 22.71
CA GLY A 135 3.60 -25.61 23.47
C GLY A 135 5.10 -25.61 23.17
N LEU A 136 5.51 -25.27 21.95
CA LEU A 136 6.91 -25.08 21.56
C LEU A 136 7.51 -23.74 22.02
N LEU A 137 6.76 -22.86 22.70
CA LEU A 137 7.19 -21.50 23.05
C LEU A 137 6.95 -21.16 24.54
N GLN A 138 6.80 -22.16 25.40
CA GLN A 138 6.46 -22.00 26.83
C GLN A 138 7.41 -21.06 27.61
N ASN A 139 8.67 -20.95 27.20
CA ASN A 139 9.68 -20.12 27.85
C ASN A 139 9.65 -18.63 27.43
N ALA A 140 8.87 -18.27 26.41
CA ALA A 140 8.87 -16.95 25.78
C ALA A 140 8.29 -15.79 26.63
N ASN A 141 7.97 -16.02 27.90
CA ASN A 141 7.39 -15.04 28.84
C ASN A 141 6.17 -14.31 28.26
N PHE A 142 5.22 -15.07 27.71
CA PHE A 142 3.97 -14.55 27.16
C PHE A 142 3.21 -13.68 28.17
N LYS A 143 2.78 -12.50 27.73
CA LYS A 143 1.89 -11.65 28.54
C LYS A 143 0.44 -12.15 28.52
N HIS A 144 0.05 -12.86 27.45
CA HIS A 144 -1.25 -13.49 27.24
C HIS A 144 -1.09 -14.77 26.40
N PRO A 145 -0.63 -15.90 26.99
CA PRO A 145 -0.48 -17.16 26.26
C PRO A 145 -1.80 -17.68 25.66
N GLU A 146 -2.93 -17.30 26.25
CA GLU A 146 -4.28 -17.67 25.82
C GLU A 146 -4.75 -17.00 24.52
N ASN A 147 -4.05 -15.98 24.02
CA ASN A 147 -4.48 -15.16 22.88
C ASN A 147 -3.31 -14.77 21.96
N ILE A 148 -2.43 -15.74 21.68
CA ILE A 148 -1.37 -15.60 20.68
C ILE A 148 -1.99 -15.76 19.29
N ARG A 149 -1.67 -14.87 18.34
CA ARG A 149 -2.20 -14.93 16.97
C ARG A 149 -1.09 -14.86 15.92
N ALA A 150 -1.23 -15.64 14.85
CA ALA A 150 -0.35 -15.62 13.68
C ALA A 150 -0.67 -14.40 12.81
N SER A 151 0.37 -13.73 12.30
CA SER A 151 0.19 -12.49 11.53
C SER A 151 1.21 -12.28 10.42
N LEU A 152 0.77 -11.57 9.38
CA LEU A 152 1.53 -11.24 8.18
C LEU A 152 1.52 -9.72 7.96
N ASP A 153 2.70 -9.13 7.75
CA ASP A 153 2.86 -7.69 7.50
C ASP A 153 3.71 -7.41 6.25
N HIS A 154 3.64 -6.16 5.77
CA HIS A 154 4.35 -5.70 4.57
C HIS A 154 5.87 -5.88 4.66
N ASP A 155 6.48 -5.77 5.85
CA ASP A 155 7.93 -5.88 6.05
C ASP A 155 8.40 -7.32 5.83
N ALA A 156 7.64 -8.29 6.37
CA ALA A 156 7.88 -9.71 6.09
C ALA A 156 7.78 -10.02 4.59
N ILE A 157 6.70 -9.57 3.93
CA ILE A 157 6.49 -9.82 2.49
C ILE A 157 7.60 -9.15 1.65
N ALA A 158 7.96 -7.91 1.97
CA ALA A 158 9.02 -7.17 1.27
C ALA A 158 10.40 -7.80 1.46
N HIS A 159 10.72 -8.31 2.66
CA HIS A 159 11.95 -9.05 2.92
C HIS A 159 12.01 -10.35 2.09
N ILE A 160 10.96 -11.16 2.16
CA ILE A 160 10.85 -12.45 1.46
C ILE A 160 10.99 -12.25 -0.04
N LEU A 161 10.20 -11.35 -0.64
CA LEU A 161 10.24 -11.11 -2.10
C LEU A 161 11.57 -10.48 -2.56
N LYS A 162 12.26 -9.72 -1.69
CA LYS A 162 13.59 -9.14 -1.98
C LYS A 162 14.72 -10.17 -1.91
N ARG A 163 14.64 -11.14 -0.99
CA ARG A 163 15.65 -12.19 -0.75
C ARG A 163 15.44 -13.42 -1.62
N HIS A 164 14.21 -13.92 -1.66
CA HIS A 164 13.83 -15.24 -2.20
C HIS A 164 12.77 -15.15 -3.33
N GLY A 165 12.26 -13.96 -3.63
CA GLY A 165 11.30 -13.76 -4.73
C GLY A 165 11.89 -13.92 -6.12
N VAL A 166 11.03 -14.14 -7.13
CA VAL A 166 11.38 -14.44 -8.54
C VAL A 166 12.49 -13.56 -9.16
N ASN A 167 12.62 -12.29 -8.73
CA ASN A 167 13.62 -11.35 -9.24
C ASN A 167 14.84 -11.15 -8.33
N SER A 168 15.00 -11.92 -7.25
CA SER A 168 16.05 -11.71 -6.23
C SER A 168 17.46 -12.01 -6.74
N VAL A 169 18.47 -11.79 -5.89
CA VAL A 169 19.85 -12.23 -6.18
C VAL A 169 19.95 -13.75 -5.98
N ASN A 170 19.38 -14.29 -4.91
CA ASN A 170 19.51 -15.71 -4.59
C ASN A 170 18.87 -16.63 -5.63
N VAL A 171 17.72 -16.25 -6.21
CA VAL A 171 17.07 -17.04 -7.29
C VAL A 171 17.94 -17.08 -8.55
N LYS A 172 18.68 -16.01 -8.85
CA LYS A 172 19.69 -16.00 -9.93
C LYS A 172 20.92 -16.87 -9.61
N ASN A 173 21.13 -17.18 -8.34
CA ASN A 173 22.19 -18.06 -7.84
C ASN A 173 21.69 -19.50 -7.59
N GLY A 174 20.47 -19.85 -8.00
CA GLY A 174 19.94 -21.23 -7.93
C GLY A 174 18.91 -21.53 -6.83
N GLU A 175 18.42 -20.53 -6.09
CA GLU A 175 17.25 -20.73 -5.22
C GLU A 175 15.96 -20.94 -6.01
N SER A 176 15.12 -21.87 -5.54
CA SER A 176 13.74 -21.99 -6.01
C SER A 176 12.92 -20.77 -5.53
N PRO A 177 12.21 -20.04 -6.41
CA PRO A 177 11.59 -18.77 -6.06
C PRO A 177 10.36 -18.90 -5.15
N VAL A 178 10.19 -17.89 -4.30
CA VAL A 178 8.99 -17.67 -3.48
C VAL A 178 8.07 -16.65 -4.16
N THR A 179 6.78 -16.92 -4.15
CA THR A 179 5.72 -16.13 -4.78
C THR A 179 4.71 -15.60 -3.75
N ASN A 180 3.78 -14.73 -4.15
CA ASN A 180 2.66 -14.33 -3.29
C ASN A 180 1.74 -15.52 -2.94
N GLU A 181 1.75 -16.58 -3.73
CA GLU A 181 0.98 -17.80 -3.50
C GLU A 181 1.64 -18.70 -2.46
N ASP A 182 2.96 -18.87 -2.52
CA ASP A 182 3.74 -19.51 -1.45
C ASP A 182 3.50 -18.78 -0.11
N ILE A 183 3.58 -17.44 -0.13
CA ILE A 183 3.37 -16.59 1.05
C ILE A 183 1.92 -16.67 1.55
N ALA A 184 0.91 -16.76 0.66
CA ALA A 184 -0.47 -16.96 1.08
C ALA A 184 -0.66 -18.32 1.80
N ASN A 185 0.01 -19.36 1.31
CA ASN A 185 -0.06 -20.71 1.86
C ASN A 185 0.83 -20.94 3.10
N TYR A 186 1.50 -19.92 3.66
CA TYR A 186 2.46 -20.10 4.75
C TYR A 186 1.87 -20.77 6.00
N ARG A 187 0.61 -20.48 6.35
CA ARG A 187 -0.06 -21.13 7.50
C ARG A 187 -0.38 -22.59 7.25
N TYR A 188 -0.77 -22.97 6.04
CA TYR A 188 -0.91 -24.38 5.68
C TYR A 188 0.41 -25.12 5.84
N ILE A 189 1.51 -24.52 5.36
CA ILE A 189 2.87 -25.06 5.46
C ILE A 189 3.30 -25.25 6.92
N VAL A 190 3.06 -24.27 7.82
CA VAL A 190 3.39 -24.39 9.24
C VAL A 190 2.52 -25.43 9.95
N ASN A 191 1.20 -25.42 9.72
CA ASN A 191 0.26 -26.31 10.40
C ASN A 191 0.46 -27.79 9.99
N HIS A 192 0.96 -28.06 8.78
CA HIS A 192 1.24 -29.41 8.26
C HIS A 192 2.75 -29.73 8.14
N ALA A 193 3.60 -28.96 8.81
CA ALA A 193 5.06 -29.11 8.75
C ALA A 193 5.53 -30.46 9.30
N ASP A 194 6.45 -31.09 8.56
CA ASP A 194 7.04 -32.41 8.88
C ASP A 194 8.00 -32.31 10.08
N ALA A 195 8.59 -31.14 10.29
CA ALA A 195 9.25 -30.76 11.54
C ALA A 195 8.93 -29.29 11.90
N ILE A 196 8.81 -29.00 13.19
CA ILE A 196 8.80 -27.63 13.73
C ILE A 196 9.77 -27.60 14.89
N LEU A 197 10.70 -26.65 14.88
CA LEU A 197 11.73 -26.49 15.90
C LEU A 197 11.54 -25.13 16.59
N ARG A 198 11.72 -25.08 17.91
CA ARG A 198 11.83 -23.81 18.65
C ARG A 198 13.24 -23.26 18.41
N THR A 199 13.35 -22.04 17.93
CA THR A 199 14.62 -21.37 17.59
C THR A 199 14.78 -20.08 18.39
N ILE A 200 16.02 -19.60 18.53
CA ILE A 200 16.31 -18.29 19.15
C ILE A 200 16.84 -17.34 18.07
N ASP A 201 16.21 -16.17 17.93
CA ASP A 201 16.63 -15.12 17.01
C ASP A 201 17.90 -14.41 17.49
N LYS A 202 18.56 -13.67 16.59
CA LYS A 202 19.79 -12.90 16.88
C LYS A 202 19.64 -11.78 17.94
N TYR A 203 18.46 -11.58 18.50
CA TYR A 203 18.16 -10.64 19.59
C TYR A 203 17.72 -11.37 20.88
N ASP A 204 18.02 -12.67 20.98
CA ASP A 204 17.68 -13.56 22.09
C ASP A 204 16.17 -13.68 22.37
N LYS A 205 15.36 -13.68 21.30
CA LYS A 205 13.91 -13.90 21.37
C LYS A 205 13.53 -15.25 20.79
N GLU A 206 12.42 -15.81 21.28
CA GLU A 206 11.92 -17.08 20.79
C GLU A 206 11.18 -16.95 19.46
N ALA A 207 11.46 -17.90 18.59
CA ALA A 207 10.86 -18.10 17.29
C ALA A 207 10.55 -19.59 17.09
N ILE A 208 9.79 -19.89 16.04
CA ILE A 208 9.60 -21.24 15.52
C ILE A 208 10.04 -21.28 14.07
N THR A 209 10.75 -22.34 13.70
CA THR A 209 11.12 -22.64 12.32
C THR A 209 10.45 -23.94 11.90
N ALA A 210 9.53 -23.83 10.95
CA ALA A 210 8.77 -24.94 10.39
C ALA A 210 9.38 -25.39 9.05
N PHE A 211 9.46 -26.70 8.86
CA PHE A 211 10.02 -27.35 7.68
C PHE A 211 8.95 -28.25 7.06
N LYS A 212 8.63 -28.00 5.78
CA LYS A 212 7.73 -28.85 5.00
C LYS A 212 8.47 -29.43 3.81
N GLN A 213 8.51 -30.75 3.69
CA GLN A 213 9.04 -31.39 2.48
C GLN A 213 8.05 -31.25 1.33
N VAL A 214 8.56 -30.84 0.18
CA VAL A 214 7.88 -30.88 -1.12
C VAL A 214 8.78 -31.67 -2.08
N ASN A 215 8.24 -32.17 -3.19
CA ASN A 215 8.99 -33.01 -4.12
C ASN A 215 10.18 -32.22 -4.74
N GLY A 216 11.40 -32.57 -4.31
CA GLY A 216 12.67 -31.97 -4.72
C GLY A 216 13.20 -30.82 -3.84
N TYR A 217 12.41 -30.26 -2.93
CA TYR A 217 12.83 -29.14 -2.07
C TYR A 217 12.02 -29.05 -0.77
N ALA A 218 12.63 -28.52 0.29
CA ALA A 218 11.97 -28.19 1.54
C ALA A 218 11.55 -26.71 1.56
N VAL A 219 10.32 -26.41 1.96
CA VAL A 219 9.90 -25.05 2.31
C VAL A 219 10.20 -24.81 3.78
N VAL A 220 10.94 -23.74 4.07
CA VAL A 220 11.32 -23.32 5.42
C VAL A 220 10.59 -22.02 5.75
N VAL A 221 9.93 -21.96 6.90
CA VAL A 221 9.13 -20.82 7.35
C VAL A 221 9.52 -20.45 8.78
N GLU A 222 9.91 -19.20 9.01
CA GLU A 222 10.31 -18.69 10.34
C GLU A 222 9.25 -17.70 10.86
N GLN A 223 8.71 -17.93 12.06
CA GLN A 223 7.83 -17.00 12.75
C GLN A 223 8.39 -16.64 14.13
N ALA A 224 8.49 -15.35 14.46
CA ALA A 224 9.04 -14.88 15.73
C ALA A 224 8.03 -14.05 16.53
N ILE A 225 8.10 -14.15 17.86
CA ILE A 225 7.22 -13.42 18.78
C ILE A 225 7.58 -11.93 18.82
N ASN A 226 6.57 -11.07 18.92
CA ASN A 226 6.73 -9.64 19.17
C ASN A 226 6.12 -9.17 20.51
N LYS A 227 6.37 -7.90 20.87
CA LYS A 227 5.86 -7.26 22.11
C LYS A 227 4.31 -7.14 22.19
N LYS A 228 3.56 -7.62 21.20
CA LYS A 228 2.08 -7.62 21.14
C LYS A 228 1.45 -9.02 21.33
N ASN A 229 2.26 -10.05 21.63
CA ASN A 229 1.88 -11.48 21.62
C ASN A 229 1.45 -11.99 20.23
N GLU A 230 2.06 -11.49 19.16
CA GLU A 230 1.80 -11.94 17.79
C GLU A 230 2.96 -12.80 17.28
N LEU A 231 2.66 -13.93 16.64
CA LEU A 231 3.63 -14.71 15.86
C LEU A 231 3.73 -14.09 14.46
N VAL A 232 4.76 -13.28 14.25
CA VAL A 232 4.98 -12.55 13.00
C VAL A 232 5.87 -13.36 12.06
N LEU A 233 5.45 -13.56 10.81
CA LEU A 233 6.31 -14.14 9.77
C LEU A 233 7.60 -13.33 9.63
N LYS A 234 8.76 -13.99 9.56
CA LYS A 234 10.09 -13.36 9.43
C LYS A 234 10.77 -13.65 8.11
N THR A 235 10.77 -14.92 7.70
CA THR A 235 11.21 -15.30 6.35
C THR A 235 10.50 -16.57 5.89
N MET A 236 10.52 -16.78 4.58
CA MET A 236 10.13 -17.99 3.89
C MET A 236 11.10 -18.19 2.73
N PHE A 237 11.62 -19.41 2.57
CA PHE A 237 12.47 -19.76 1.44
C PHE A 237 12.34 -21.26 1.08
N LYS A 238 12.85 -21.63 -0.10
CA LYS A 238 12.87 -23.01 -0.59
C LYS A 238 14.32 -23.51 -0.62
N SER A 239 14.62 -24.48 0.24
CA SER A 239 15.90 -25.17 0.34
C SER A 239 15.88 -26.40 -0.56
N ASN A 240 16.82 -26.54 -1.49
CA ASN A 240 16.84 -27.69 -2.40
C ASN A 240 17.13 -29.01 -1.62
N GLY A 241 16.49 -30.12 -2.00
CA GLY A 241 16.66 -31.43 -1.36
C GLY A 241 15.75 -31.72 -0.15
N ASP A 242 16.18 -32.66 0.70
CA ASP A 242 15.51 -33.06 1.95
C ASP A 242 15.71 -31.97 3.03
N TYR A 243 14.65 -31.62 3.79
CA TYR A 243 14.74 -30.69 4.92
C TYR A 243 15.78 -31.09 5.97
N LYS A 244 16.03 -32.40 6.13
CA LYS A 244 17.07 -32.94 7.04
C LYS A 244 18.48 -32.57 6.63
N ASN A 245 18.69 -32.18 5.37
CA ASN A 245 19.97 -31.69 4.87
C ASN A 245 20.14 -30.17 5.07
N ASN A 246 19.15 -29.45 5.59
CA ASN A 246 19.29 -28.05 5.97
C ASN A 246 20.14 -27.92 7.24
N ASP A 247 21.06 -26.96 7.28
CA ASP A 247 22.07 -26.91 8.34
C ASP A 247 21.49 -26.52 9.72
N VAL A 248 20.41 -25.73 9.76
CA VAL A 248 19.68 -25.46 11.01
C VAL A 248 18.95 -26.72 11.50
N TYR A 249 18.41 -27.55 10.61
CA TYR A 249 17.85 -28.83 11.04
C TYR A 249 18.94 -29.77 11.58
N LYS A 250 20.11 -29.85 10.92
CA LYS A 250 21.25 -30.66 11.39
C LYS A 250 21.70 -30.23 12.79
N GLU A 251 21.94 -28.94 13.00
CA GLU A 251 22.38 -28.36 14.28
C GLU A 251 21.42 -28.76 15.42
N PHE A 252 20.12 -28.51 15.24
CA PHE A 252 19.08 -28.86 16.22
C PHE A 252 18.81 -30.37 16.35
N SER A 253 19.17 -31.20 15.36
CA SER A 253 19.09 -32.67 15.46
C SER A 253 20.30 -33.31 16.17
N SER A 254 21.42 -32.59 16.23
CA SER A 254 22.64 -33.02 16.95
C SER A 254 22.59 -32.69 18.45
N THR A 255 21.74 -31.75 18.82
CA THR A 255 21.32 -31.45 20.19
C THR A 255 19.94 -32.07 20.44
N SER A 256 19.40 -31.99 21.67
CA SER A 256 18.02 -32.44 21.91
C SER A 256 17.01 -31.48 21.27
N LEU A 257 15.80 -31.96 20.98
CA LEU A 257 14.72 -31.16 20.36
C LEU A 257 14.32 -29.90 21.16
N ASP A 258 14.71 -29.81 22.44
CA ASP A 258 14.47 -28.67 23.34
C ASP A 258 15.67 -27.68 23.42
N ALA A 259 16.70 -27.85 22.58
CA ALA A 259 17.96 -27.11 22.72
C ALA A 259 17.86 -25.61 22.35
N ASN A 260 18.56 -24.77 23.13
CA ASN A 260 18.61 -23.32 22.96
C ASN A 260 19.71 -22.87 21.98
N ALA A 261 19.70 -23.33 20.73
CA ALA A 261 20.64 -22.82 19.72
C ALA A 261 20.19 -21.45 19.15
N LYS A 262 21.14 -20.52 19.04
CA LYS A 262 20.92 -19.17 18.47
C LYS A 262 21.17 -19.21 16.97
N VAL A 263 20.16 -18.89 16.16
CA VAL A 263 20.28 -18.91 14.69
C VAL A 263 21.18 -17.75 14.23
N PRO A 264 22.35 -18.01 13.59
CA PRO A 264 23.19 -16.96 13.04
C PRO A 264 22.46 -16.17 11.94
N HIS A 265 22.85 -14.92 11.69
CA HIS A 265 22.13 -14.06 10.74
C HIS A 265 22.43 -14.38 9.26
N GLY A 266 22.09 -15.60 8.84
CA GLY A 266 22.52 -16.19 7.57
C GLY A 266 21.73 -17.45 7.16
N LEU A 267 20.42 -17.51 7.45
CA LEU A 267 19.51 -18.45 6.79
C LEU A 267 19.53 -18.21 5.27
N SER A 268 20.43 -18.91 4.60
CA SER A 268 20.59 -18.95 3.15
C SER A 268 20.37 -20.38 2.67
N SER A 269 20.06 -20.55 1.40
CA SER A 269 19.94 -21.85 0.74
C SER A 269 21.23 -22.66 0.63
N HIS A 270 22.38 -22.08 0.93
CA HIS A 270 23.69 -22.71 0.70
C HIS A 270 24.04 -23.73 1.78
N SER A 271 23.40 -24.90 1.70
CA SER A 271 23.98 -26.14 2.25
C SER A 271 25.33 -26.38 1.59
N GLY A 272 26.40 -26.42 2.38
CA GLY A 272 27.77 -26.38 1.88
C GLY A 272 28.19 -27.59 1.04
N ALA A 273 28.73 -27.33 -0.15
CA ALA A 273 29.52 -28.28 -0.92
C ALA A 273 30.96 -27.76 -1.02
N THR A 274 31.89 -28.34 -0.25
CA THR A 274 33.29 -27.88 -0.15
C THR A 274 34.25 -28.80 -0.89
N ASP A 275 34.81 -28.27 -1.99
CA ASP A 275 36.09 -28.54 -2.65
C ASP A 275 36.83 -29.89 -2.45
N ASN A 276 37.17 -30.56 -3.58
CA ASN A 276 38.58 -30.81 -3.98
C ASN A 276 38.68 -31.18 -5.50
N PRO A 277 39.86 -31.38 -6.15
CA PRO A 277 40.28 -30.42 -7.19
C PRO A 277 40.63 -31.00 -8.60
N THR A 278 41.21 -30.13 -9.44
CA THR A 278 41.94 -30.28 -10.74
C THR A 278 42.47 -31.67 -11.18
N PRO A 279 42.64 -31.95 -12.51
CA PRO A 279 42.97 -30.98 -13.58
C PRO A 279 42.29 -31.12 -14.97
N LYS A 280 42.61 -30.15 -15.85
CA LYS A 280 42.46 -30.11 -17.34
C LYS A 280 43.64 -30.87 -18.01
N PRO A 281 43.80 -30.92 -19.37
CA PRO A 281 43.01 -30.37 -20.49
C PRO A 281 42.37 -31.52 -21.32
N LEU A 282 42.13 -31.57 -22.65
CA LEU A 282 42.30 -30.76 -23.90
C LEU A 282 41.05 -31.16 -24.79
N THR A 283 40.71 -30.73 -26.02
CA THR A 283 41.28 -29.95 -27.16
C THR A 283 40.22 -28.93 -27.68
N ASP A 284 40.19 -28.46 -28.94
CA ASP A 284 41.03 -27.40 -29.56
C ASP A 284 40.26 -26.67 -30.71
N GLN A 285 40.94 -25.73 -31.37
CA GLN A 285 40.57 -24.99 -32.60
C GLN A 285 41.03 -25.78 -33.87
N GLU A 286 40.94 -25.37 -35.15
CA GLU A 286 40.42 -24.19 -35.88
C GLU A 286 40.27 -24.57 -37.38
N ASP A 287 39.44 -23.86 -38.17
CA ASP A 287 39.83 -23.45 -39.54
C ASP A 287 38.95 -22.29 -40.08
N LEU A 288 39.35 -21.66 -41.19
CA LEU A 288 39.00 -20.28 -41.55
C LEU A 288 38.42 -20.07 -42.98
N LEU A 289 37.63 -18.99 -43.09
CA LEU A 289 37.38 -18.15 -44.29
C LEU A 289 36.64 -18.74 -45.51
N LYS A 290 35.57 -18.03 -45.94
CA LYS A 290 35.54 -17.26 -47.21
C LYS A 290 34.33 -16.31 -47.32
N ASN A 291 34.44 -15.33 -48.23
CA ASN A 291 33.54 -14.18 -48.41
C ASN A 291 32.83 -14.18 -49.79
N ARG A 292 31.95 -13.18 -50.00
CA ARG A 292 31.17 -12.76 -51.20
C ARG A 292 29.72 -13.25 -51.23
N GLU A 293 28.68 -12.39 -51.27
CA GLU A 293 28.30 -11.22 -52.10
C GLU A 293 27.47 -11.62 -53.34
N LEU A 294 26.12 -11.50 -53.29
CA LEU A 294 25.33 -10.46 -53.99
C LEU A 294 23.79 -10.59 -53.75
N ASP A 295 23.10 -9.44 -53.76
CA ASP A 295 21.75 -9.13 -54.30
C ASP A 295 20.57 -10.13 -54.13
N ASN A 296 19.53 -9.80 -53.35
CA ASN A 296 18.30 -9.01 -53.67
C ASN A 296 17.06 -9.94 -53.73
N GLU A 297 15.80 -9.52 -53.55
CA GLU A 297 15.18 -8.18 -53.56
C GLU A 297 14.35 -7.87 -52.28
N THR A 298 13.90 -6.63 -52.11
CA THR A 298 12.93 -6.22 -51.07
C THR A 298 11.64 -5.65 -51.69
N PRO A 299 10.45 -6.10 -51.23
CA PRO A 299 9.23 -5.32 -51.32
C PRO A 299 9.19 -4.26 -50.21
N GLN A 300 8.96 -3.00 -50.57
CA GLN A 300 8.79 -1.91 -49.61
C GLN A 300 7.37 -1.87 -49.00
N ASN A 301 7.23 -1.13 -47.89
CA ASN A 301 5.98 -0.71 -47.23
C ASN A 301 5.21 -1.80 -46.43
N ALA A 302 5.55 -1.92 -45.16
CA ALA A 302 4.62 -2.27 -44.08
C ALA A 302 4.76 -1.27 -42.92
N THR A 303 3.64 -0.91 -42.27
CA THR A 303 3.53 0.27 -41.40
C THR A 303 4.19 0.10 -40.02
N ASN A 304 4.73 1.18 -39.46
CA ASN A 304 5.17 1.25 -38.06
C ASN A 304 3.96 1.09 -37.10
N LEU A 305 3.69 -0.15 -36.65
CA LEU A 305 2.67 -0.46 -35.66
C LEU A 305 3.13 -0.13 -34.24
N SER A 306 2.21 0.43 -33.43
CA SER A 306 2.46 0.84 -32.04
C SER A 306 2.74 -0.36 -31.11
N PRO A 307 3.31 -0.13 -29.90
CA PRO A 307 3.52 -1.20 -28.92
C PRO A 307 2.24 -1.95 -28.52
N LEU A 308 1.07 -1.28 -28.57
CA LEU A 308 -0.22 -1.90 -28.28
C LEU A 308 -0.68 -2.81 -29.43
N GLU A 309 -0.50 -2.39 -30.69
CA GLU A 309 -0.80 -3.21 -31.85
C GLU A 309 0.15 -4.42 -31.95
N GLN A 310 1.43 -4.25 -31.59
CA GLN A 310 2.39 -5.36 -31.48
C GLN A 310 2.09 -6.30 -30.30
N ALA A 311 1.60 -5.78 -29.17
CA ALA A 311 1.11 -6.61 -28.06
C ALA A 311 -0.15 -7.39 -28.44
N ASN A 312 -1.10 -6.75 -29.13
CA ASN A 312 -2.30 -7.40 -29.66
C ASN A 312 -1.93 -8.46 -30.71
N ALA A 313 -1.01 -8.17 -31.63
CA ALA A 313 -0.50 -9.16 -32.59
C ALA A 313 0.17 -10.35 -31.88
N LYS A 314 0.95 -10.13 -30.82
CA LYS A 314 1.54 -11.20 -29.98
C LYS A 314 0.49 -11.98 -29.17
N LYS A 315 -0.63 -11.36 -28.77
CA LYS A 315 -1.79 -12.06 -28.17
C LYS A 315 -2.47 -12.95 -29.20
N LEU A 316 -2.76 -12.39 -30.38
CA LEU A 316 -3.32 -13.12 -31.54
C LEU A 316 -2.44 -14.32 -31.95
N LEU A 317 -1.10 -14.16 -31.93
CA LEU A 317 -0.15 -15.23 -32.24
C LEU A 317 -0.04 -16.31 -31.15
N LYS A 318 -0.45 -16.02 -29.91
CA LYS A 318 -0.63 -17.03 -28.86
C LYS A 318 -1.96 -17.76 -29.02
N GLU A 319 -3.04 -17.01 -29.26
CA GLU A 319 -4.38 -17.54 -29.50
C GLU A 319 -4.40 -18.48 -30.72
N GLN A 320 -3.78 -18.07 -31.84
CA GLN A 320 -3.61 -18.90 -33.05
C GLN A 320 -2.82 -20.19 -32.83
N ARG A 321 -1.91 -20.25 -31.84
CA ARG A 321 -1.17 -21.48 -31.50
C ARG A 321 -2.02 -22.41 -30.64
N ALA A 322 -2.86 -21.84 -29.76
CA ALA A 322 -3.78 -22.56 -28.89
C ALA A 322 -4.99 -23.18 -29.61
N THR A 323 -5.17 -22.97 -30.92
CA THR A 323 -6.25 -23.55 -31.73
C THR A 323 -5.76 -24.59 -32.74
N THR A 324 -4.67 -25.31 -32.46
CA THR A 324 -4.10 -26.33 -33.36
C THR A 324 -4.76 -27.69 -33.10
N PRO A 325 -5.60 -28.24 -34.01
CA PRO A 325 -6.35 -29.47 -33.75
C PRO A 325 -5.51 -30.75 -33.93
N LEU A 326 -5.85 -31.77 -33.15
CA LEU A 326 -5.27 -33.12 -33.23
C LEU A 326 -6.14 -34.00 -34.13
N LYS A 327 -5.57 -34.60 -35.18
CA LYS A 327 -6.36 -35.42 -36.15
C LYS A 327 -7.02 -36.63 -35.47
N GLU A 328 -6.39 -37.08 -34.39
CA GLU A 328 -6.74 -38.23 -33.56
C GLU A 328 -8.06 -38.02 -32.81
N PHE A 329 -8.48 -36.76 -32.61
CA PHE A 329 -9.78 -36.40 -32.03
C PHE A 329 -10.86 -36.12 -33.10
N GLY A 330 -10.57 -36.33 -34.39
CA GLY A 330 -11.54 -36.18 -35.47
C GLY A 330 -11.85 -34.73 -35.86
N THR A 331 -13.05 -34.49 -36.38
CA THR A 331 -13.51 -33.19 -36.89
C THR A 331 -13.32 -32.07 -35.86
N ASN A 332 -12.59 -31.02 -36.22
CA ASN A 332 -12.50 -29.80 -35.40
C ASN A 332 -13.60 -28.80 -35.82
N TYR A 333 -14.26 -28.19 -34.85
CA TYR A 333 -15.23 -27.10 -35.05
C TYR A 333 -14.63 -25.76 -34.57
N PRO A 334 -13.68 -25.16 -35.32
CA PRO A 334 -12.92 -23.98 -34.90
C PRO A 334 -13.78 -22.73 -34.67
N GLU A 335 -15.00 -22.68 -35.21
CA GLU A 335 -15.96 -21.59 -35.01
C GLU A 335 -16.45 -21.45 -33.55
N PHE A 336 -16.19 -22.45 -32.71
CA PHE A 336 -16.45 -22.45 -31.26
C PHE A 336 -15.20 -22.32 -30.37
N ALA A 337 -14.02 -22.04 -30.95
CA ALA A 337 -12.84 -21.72 -30.16
C ALA A 337 -13.06 -20.47 -29.28
N LEU A 338 -12.54 -20.50 -28.05
CA LEU A 338 -12.76 -19.52 -26.99
C LEU A 338 -14.24 -19.26 -26.63
N LYS A 339 -15.12 -20.24 -26.89
CA LYS A 339 -16.55 -20.24 -26.52
C LYS A 339 -16.91 -21.57 -25.85
N PRO A 340 -16.46 -21.81 -24.60
CA PRO A 340 -16.48 -23.15 -24.04
C PRO A 340 -17.89 -23.71 -23.85
N LYS A 341 -18.89 -22.86 -23.56
CA LYS A 341 -20.29 -23.29 -23.49
C LYS A 341 -20.81 -23.79 -24.85
N GLU A 342 -20.69 -22.98 -25.89
CA GLU A 342 -21.14 -23.33 -27.24
C GLU A 342 -20.34 -24.50 -27.83
N ALA A 343 -19.06 -24.66 -27.44
CA ALA A 343 -18.24 -25.81 -27.78
C ALA A 343 -18.78 -27.12 -27.16
N LEU A 344 -19.22 -27.10 -25.89
CA LEU A 344 -19.88 -28.25 -25.27
C LEU A 344 -21.22 -28.57 -25.96
N GLU A 345 -22.05 -27.55 -26.21
CA GLU A 345 -23.33 -27.70 -26.90
C GLU A 345 -23.16 -28.30 -28.30
N LYS A 346 -22.15 -27.85 -29.06
CA LYS A 346 -21.80 -28.40 -30.38
C LYS A 346 -21.37 -29.87 -30.31
N LEU A 347 -20.47 -30.23 -29.39
CA LEU A 347 -19.98 -31.61 -29.27
C LEU A 347 -21.06 -32.57 -28.77
N LEU A 348 -22.00 -32.10 -27.93
CA LEU A 348 -23.16 -32.87 -27.48
C LEU A 348 -24.19 -33.08 -28.62
N GLN A 349 -24.30 -32.14 -29.55
CA GLN A 349 -25.13 -32.26 -30.76
C GLN A 349 -24.53 -33.26 -31.76
N GLU A 350 -23.25 -33.11 -32.10
CA GLU A 350 -22.58 -33.88 -33.17
C GLU A 350 -22.12 -35.27 -32.72
N LYS A 351 -21.86 -35.45 -31.41
CA LYS A 351 -21.38 -36.71 -30.80
C LYS A 351 -20.12 -37.28 -31.47
N ASN A 352 -19.27 -36.39 -31.98
CA ASN A 352 -17.96 -36.69 -32.52
C ASN A 352 -17.08 -35.42 -32.47
N GLY A 353 -15.79 -35.57 -32.77
CA GLY A 353 -14.90 -34.43 -33.00
C GLY A 353 -14.37 -33.72 -31.74
N GLN A 354 -13.87 -32.51 -31.96
CA GLN A 354 -13.22 -31.64 -30.99
C GLN A 354 -13.54 -30.15 -31.23
N VAL A 355 -13.25 -29.33 -30.23
CA VAL A 355 -13.04 -27.89 -30.38
C VAL A 355 -11.67 -27.57 -29.79
N ALA A 356 -10.69 -27.37 -30.67
CA ALA A 356 -9.32 -27.02 -30.29
C ALA A 356 -9.27 -25.58 -29.76
N GLY A 357 -8.78 -25.39 -28.55
CA GLY A 357 -8.82 -24.10 -27.85
C GLY A 357 -10.24 -23.66 -27.47
N ALA A 358 -11.12 -24.59 -27.10
CA ALA A 358 -12.47 -24.30 -26.61
C ALA A 358 -12.49 -23.31 -25.44
N ALA A 359 -11.53 -23.44 -24.51
CA ALA A 359 -11.22 -22.46 -23.47
C ALA A 359 -9.72 -22.09 -23.48
N PHE A 360 -9.38 -21.03 -22.76
CA PHE A 360 -8.00 -20.65 -22.47
C PHE A 360 -7.89 -20.16 -21.03
N ARG A 361 -6.83 -20.55 -20.32
CA ARG A 361 -6.47 -20.01 -18.99
C ARG A 361 -4.99 -19.61 -18.97
N ASP A 362 -4.65 -18.55 -18.26
CA ASP A 362 -3.25 -18.10 -18.14
C ASP A 362 -2.34 -19.10 -17.37
N ASP A 363 -2.91 -20.02 -16.58
CA ASP A 363 -2.20 -21.06 -15.82
C ASP A 363 -2.02 -22.40 -16.58
N LEU A 364 -2.79 -22.63 -17.65
CA LEU A 364 -2.83 -23.90 -18.40
C LEU A 364 -2.67 -23.78 -19.92
N GLY A 365 -2.78 -22.58 -20.49
CA GLY A 365 -2.80 -22.36 -21.94
C GLY A 365 -4.16 -22.71 -22.56
N GLY A 366 -4.13 -23.24 -23.79
CA GLY A 366 -5.33 -23.69 -24.50
C GLY A 366 -5.89 -24.97 -23.90
N ILE A 367 -7.22 -25.07 -23.86
CA ILE A 367 -7.96 -26.23 -23.37
C ILE A 367 -8.92 -26.72 -24.45
N ASP A 368 -8.69 -27.93 -24.93
CA ASP A 368 -9.48 -28.59 -25.97
C ASP A 368 -10.64 -29.36 -25.34
N PHE A 369 -11.85 -29.16 -25.89
CA PHE A 369 -13.00 -30.00 -25.57
C PHE A 369 -13.12 -31.06 -26.65
N VAL A 370 -13.24 -32.33 -26.23
CA VAL A 370 -13.23 -33.49 -27.14
C VAL A 370 -14.42 -34.39 -26.84
N TRP A 371 -15.06 -34.91 -27.88
CA TRP A 371 -16.07 -35.96 -27.69
C TRP A 371 -15.43 -37.23 -27.10
N GLY A 372 -14.30 -37.63 -27.67
CA GLY A 372 -13.47 -38.74 -27.21
C GLY A 372 -14.13 -40.11 -27.39
N LYS A 373 -13.93 -40.99 -26.40
CA LYS A 373 -14.30 -42.41 -26.43
C LYS A 373 -14.83 -42.84 -25.07
N ASP A 374 -15.85 -43.70 -25.05
CA ASP A 374 -16.38 -44.35 -23.85
C ASP A 374 -15.55 -45.59 -23.44
N GLY A 375 -15.93 -46.22 -22.33
CA GLY A 375 -15.38 -47.49 -21.88
C GLY A 375 -14.20 -47.35 -20.92
N GLU A 376 -13.34 -48.37 -20.89
CA GLU A 376 -12.29 -48.55 -19.87
C GLU A 376 -11.20 -47.46 -19.97
N ASP A 377 -10.47 -47.41 -21.08
CA ASP A 377 -9.54 -46.33 -21.47
C ASP A 377 -10.25 -45.08 -22.03
N GLY A 378 -11.51 -44.85 -21.63
CA GLY A 378 -12.31 -43.75 -22.16
C GLY A 378 -11.80 -42.36 -21.72
N TYR A 379 -12.13 -41.35 -22.52
CA TYR A 379 -11.80 -39.95 -22.28
C TYR A 379 -12.83 -39.04 -22.98
N GLY A 380 -12.92 -37.79 -22.57
CA GLY A 380 -13.81 -36.81 -23.18
C GLY A 380 -15.27 -36.94 -22.76
N LEU A 381 -16.16 -36.22 -23.46
CA LEU A 381 -17.58 -36.13 -23.11
C LEU A 381 -18.29 -37.50 -23.15
N ALA A 382 -17.91 -38.40 -24.07
CA ALA A 382 -18.44 -39.76 -24.15
C ALA A 382 -18.19 -40.57 -22.86
N HIS A 383 -16.96 -40.51 -22.32
CA HIS A 383 -16.61 -41.14 -21.05
C HIS A 383 -17.32 -40.47 -19.86
N ILE A 384 -17.47 -39.14 -19.86
CA ILE A 384 -18.18 -38.42 -18.79
C ILE A 384 -19.63 -38.90 -18.68
N LEU A 385 -20.34 -38.95 -19.82
CA LEU A 385 -21.70 -39.49 -19.94
C LEU A 385 -21.77 -40.93 -19.41
N GLU A 386 -20.96 -41.84 -19.96
CA GLU A 386 -20.97 -43.27 -19.63
C GLU A 386 -20.66 -43.55 -18.15
N LYS A 387 -19.71 -42.82 -17.55
CA LYS A 387 -19.41 -42.97 -16.11
C LYS A 387 -20.48 -42.36 -15.21
N ARG A 388 -21.09 -41.23 -15.59
CA ARG A 388 -22.16 -40.58 -14.80
C ARG A 388 -23.44 -41.38 -14.82
N GLU A 389 -23.90 -41.83 -15.98
CA GLU A 389 -25.07 -42.70 -16.09
C GLU A 389 -24.93 -43.96 -15.22
N LYS A 390 -23.77 -44.64 -15.31
CA LYS A 390 -23.45 -45.83 -14.51
C LYS A 390 -23.23 -45.55 -13.02
N GLN A 391 -23.04 -44.30 -12.61
CA GLN A 391 -22.91 -43.88 -11.21
C GLN A 391 -24.27 -43.50 -10.62
N TYR A 392 -25.00 -42.59 -11.27
CA TYR A 392 -26.32 -42.17 -10.81
C TYR A 392 -27.34 -43.32 -10.79
N THR A 393 -27.21 -44.32 -11.68
CA THR A 393 -27.97 -45.59 -11.62
C THR A 393 -27.71 -46.37 -10.31
N ARG A 394 -26.47 -46.41 -9.78
CA ARG A 394 -26.16 -47.12 -8.53
C ARG A 394 -26.74 -46.41 -7.31
N LEU A 395 -26.70 -45.07 -7.34
CA LEU A 395 -27.30 -44.18 -6.35
C LEU A 395 -28.84 -44.21 -6.38
N GLY A 396 -29.46 -44.99 -7.27
CA GLY A 396 -30.90 -45.25 -7.29
C GLY A 396 -31.75 -44.16 -7.96
N LEU A 397 -31.14 -43.28 -8.77
CA LEU A 397 -31.88 -42.27 -9.54
C LEU A 397 -32.63 -42.94 -10.71
N ASN A 398 -33.79 -42.37 -11.08
CA ASN A 398 -34.52 -42.81 -12.27
C ASN A 398 -33.92 -42.21 -13.57
N ALA A 399 -34.32 -42.72 -14.74
CA ALA A 399 -33.74 -42.31 -16.03
C ALA A 399 -33.85 -40.79 -16.34
N GLU A 400 -34.90 -40.13 -15.88
CA GLU A 400 -35.08 -38.67 -16.06
C GLU A 400 -34.12 -37.89 -15.14
N GLN A 401 -34.02 -38.28 -13.87
CA GLN A 401 -33.11 -37.71 -12.88
C GLN A 401 -31.63 -37.93 -13.23
N ILE A 402 -31.28 -39.12 -13.75
CA ILE A 402 -29.93 -39.44 -14.26
C ILE A 402 -29.59 -38.47 -15.39
N LYS A 403 -30.51 -38.28 -16.35
CA LYS A 403 -30.30 -37.39 -17.48
C LYS A 403 -30.18 -35.93 -17.03
N GLU A 404 -31.10 -35.43 -16.22
CA GLU A 404 -31.13 -34.06 -15.72
C GLU A 404 -29.81 -33.71 -15.01
N ARG A 405 -29.39 -34.52 -14.04
CA ARG A 405 -28.14 -34.31 -13.29
C ARG A 405 -26.88 -34.44 -14.17
N THR A 406 -26.91 -35.29 -15.20
CA THR A 406 -25.80 -35.40 -16.16
C THR A 406 -25.74 -34.18 -17.08
N ASP A 407 -26.89 -33.69 -17.55
CA ASP A 407 -26.99 -32.46 -18.35
C ASP A 407 -26.57 -31.23 -17.54
N GLU A 408 -26.87 -31.17 -16.25
CA GLU A 408 -26.36 -30.14 -15.32
C GLU A 408 -24.84 -30.21 -15.14
N LEU A 409 -24.29 -31.41 -14.84
CA LEU A 409 -22.85 -31.59 -14.71
C LEU A 409 -22.12 -31.20 -16.01
N LEU A 410 -22.63 -31.60 -17.18
CA LEU A 410 -22.05 -31.24 -18.48
C LEU A 410 -22.08 -29.72 -18.70
N LYS A 411 -23.18 -29.05 -18.39
CA LYS A 411 -23.27 -27.57 -18.46
C LYS A 411 -22.25 -26.92 -17.53
N SER A 412 -22.03 -27.45 -16.32
CA SER A 412 -21.06 -26.87 -15.38
C SER A 412 -19.59 -26.88 -15.86
N ILE A 413 -19.23 -27.74 -16.83
CA ILE A 413 -17.82 -27.92 -17.24
C ILE A 413 -17.18 -26.59 -17.71
N HIS A 414 -17.90 -25.74 -18.44
CA HIS A 414 -17.35 -24.44 -18.85
C HIS A 414 -17.11 -23.53 -17.63
N GLU A 415 -18.10 -23.40 -16.75
CA GLU A 415 -18.02 -22.57 -15.54
C GLU A 415 -16.89 -23.03 -14.60
N VAL A 416 -16.71 -24.35 -14.42
CA VAL A 416 -15.60 -24.93 -13.66
C VAL A 416 -14.25 -24.64 -14.32
N ILE A 417 -14.14 -24.75 -15.65
CA ILE A 417 -12.89 -24.44 -16.37
C ILE A 417 -12.58 -22.94 -16.33
N GLU A 418 -13.57 -22.06 -16.40
CA GLU A 418 -13.37 -20.60 -16.38
C GLU A 418 -13.07 -20.06 -14.97
N ASN A 419 -13.78 -20.53 -13.94
CA ASN A 419 -13.79 -19.93 -12.60
C ASN A 419 -13.20 -20.84 -11.50
N GLY A 420 -12.91 -22.11 -11.79
CA GLY A 420 -12.45 -23.09 -10.81
C GLY A 420 -10.96 -23.02 -10.48
N THR A 421 -10.64 -23.56 -9.30
CA THR A 421 -9.28 -23.59 -8.76
C THR A 421 -8.50 -24.77 -9.34
N LEU A 422 -7.22 -24.54 -9.70
CA LEU A 422 -6.34 -25.59 -10.21
C LEU A 422 -5.95 -26.57 -9.10
N PHE A 423 -6.19 -27.86 -9.31
CA PHE A 423 -5.80 -28.95 -8.41
C PHE A 423 -4.91 -29.96 -9.15
N LYS A 424 -3.73 -30.26 -8.57
CA LYS A 424 -2.80 -31.27 -9.07
C LYS A 424 -2.65 -32.37 -8.02
N ASP A 425 -2.84 -33.63 -8.40
CA ASP A 425 -2.69 -34.77 -7.48
C ASP A 425 -1.22 -35.22 -7.32
N ASP A 426 -0.97 -36.13 -6.37
CA ASP A 426 0.37 -36.65 -6.08
C ASP A 426 0.99 -37.44 -7.24
N LEU A 427 0.17 -37.90 -8.19
CA LEU A 427 0.58 -38.55 -9.44
C LEU A 427 0.81 -37.53 -10.57
N GLY A 428 0.69 -36.24 -10.27
CA GLY A 428 0.92 -35.13 -11.18
C GLY A 428 -0.23 -34.85 -12.15
N ARG A 429 -1.39 -35.50 -12.01
CA ARG A 429 -2.57 -35.31 -12.87
C ARG A 429 -3.19 -33.96 -12.57
N ILE A 430 -3.62 -33.25 -13.62
CA ILE A 430 -4.16 -31.89 -13.52
C ILE A 430 -5.69 -31.96 -13.54
N SER A 431 -6.32 -31.13 -12.71
CA SER A 431 -7.77 -30.96 -12.67
C SER A 431 -8.14 -29.55 -12.24
N VAL A 432 -9.39 -29.15 -12.46
CA VAL A 432 -9.94 -27.87 -12.02
C VAL A 432 -11.20 -28.14 -11.20
N GLU A 433 -11.35 -27.50 -10.04
CA GLU A 433 -12.43 -27.78 -9.09
C GLU A 433 -13.17 -26.49 -8.67
N LEU A 434 -14.51 -26.56 -8.70
CA LEU A 434 -15.44 -25.48 -8.34
C LEU A 434 -16.74 -26.11 -7.83
N ASN A 435 -17.33 -25.58 -6.75
CA ASN A 435 -18.65 -26.00 -6.26
C ASN A 435 -18.85 -27.53 -6.12
N ASN A 436 -17.85 -28.23 -5.56
CA ASN A 436 -17.77 -29.70 -5.44
C ASN A 436 -17.77 -30.48 -6.77
N ILE A 437 -17.55 -29.83 -7.91
CA ILE A 437 -17.41 -30.44 -9.23
C ILE A 437 -15.94 -30.34 -9.66
N ARG A 438 -15.35 -31.45 -10.08
CA ARG A 438 -13.95 -31.54 -10.52
C ARG A 438 -13.86 -32.03 -11.97
N VAL A 439 -13.25 -31.21 -12.83
CA VAL A 439 -12.94 -31.54 -14.23
C VAL A 439 -11.47 -31.98 -14.33
N GLY A 440 -11.22 -33.20 -14.82
CA GLY A 440 -9.87 -33.75 -15.02
C GLY A 440 -9.31 -33.41 -16.40
N LEU A 441 -8.05 -32.99 -16.45
CA LEU A 441 -7.34 -32.53 -17.64
C LEU A 441 -6.07 -33.35 -17.90
N LYS A 442 -5.68 -33.47 -19.17
CA LYS A 442 -4.43 -34.13 -19.60
C LYS A 442 -3.77 -33.34 -20.74
N ASN A 443 -2.45 -33.27 -20.75
CA ASN A 443 -1.63 -32.60 -21.77
C ASN A 443 -0.72 -33.59 -22.52
N THR A 444 -1.08 -34.87 -22.55
CA THR A 444 -0.30 -35.94 -23.19
C THR A 444 -1.19 -36.89 -23.98
N TRP A 445 -0.76 -37.21 -25.19
CA TRP A 445 -1.42 -38.15 -26.10
C TRP A 445 -0.37 -39.07 -26.72
N ASP A 446 -0.60 -40.39 -26.64
CA ASP A 446 0.35 -41.43 -27.05
C ASP A 446 1.83 -41.13 -26.67
N ASN A 447 2.07 -40.90 -25.37
CA ASN A 447 3.34 -40.50 -24.76
C ASN A 447 3.97 -39.18 -25.25
N ASN A 448 3.37 -38.48 -26.22
CA ASN A 448 3.80 -37.17 -26.68
C ASN A 448 3.15 -36.05 -25.84
N ASN A 449 3.91 -34.98 -25.57
CA ASN A 449 3.38 -33.77 -24.93
C ASN A 449 2.59 -32.94 -25.95
N LEU A 450 1.40 -32.49 -25.55
CA LEU A 450 0.55 -31.59 -26.31
C LEU A 450 0.86 -30.12 -25.93
N ASN A 451 0.59 -29.20 -26.87
CA ASN A 451 0.65 -27.75 -26.60
C ASN A 451 -0.54 -27.26 -25.75
N ASN A 452 -1.65 -27.99 -25.78
CA ASN A 452 -2.89 -27.73 -25.06
C ASN A 452 -3.15 -28.83 -24.02
N HIS A 453 -4.02 -28.53 -23.07
CA HIS A 453 -4.69 -29.55 -22.25
C HIS A 453 -5.99 -29.99 -22.94
N PHE A 454 -6.49 -31.19 -22.68
CA PHE A 454 -7.84 -31.61 -23.08
C PHE A 454 -8.63 -32.16 -21.89
N VAL A 455 -9.97 -32.03 -21.95
CA VAL A 455 -10.87 -32.56 -20.93
C VAL A 455 -10.97 -34.09 -21.04
N VAL A 456 -10.64 -34.79 -19.94
CA VAL A 456 -10.68 -36.25 -19.86
C VAL A 456 -11.92 -36.74 -19.12
N THR A 457 -12.28 -36.10 -18.00
CA THR A 457 -13.42 -36.52 -17.16
C THR A 457 -13.99 -35.35 -16.35
N SER A 458 -15.20 -35.52 -15.79
CA SER A 458 -15.84 -34.57 -14.86
C SER A 458 -16.72 -35.35 -13.88
N TYR A 459 -16.76 -34.94 -12.60
CA TYR A 459 -17.56 -35.57 -11.56
C TYR A 459 -17.80 -34.71 -10.31
N GLU A 460 -18.87 -35.03 -9.58
CA GLU A 460 -19.20 -34.46 -8.26
C GLU A 460 -18.42 -35.14 -7.11
N ARG A 461 -18.13 -34.38 -6.05
CA ARG A 461 -17.24 -34.74 -4.94
C ARG A 461 -17.93 -34.92 -3.58
N ASP A 462 -19.26 -35.07 -3.55
CA ASP A 462 -20.07 -35.35 -2.35
C ASP A 462 -19.56 -36.61 -1.60
N GLU A 463 -19.49 -36.57 -0.26
CA GLU A 463 -19.11 -37.72 0.58
C GLU A 463 -19.90 -39.00 0.26
N LYS A 464 -21.18 -38.87 -0.06
CA LYS A 464 -22.05 -40.00 -0.39
C LYS A 464 -21.69 -40.63 -1.74
N VAL A 465 -21.09 -39.84 -2.63
CA VAL A 465 -20.61 -40.25 -3.95
C VAL A 465 -19.18 -40.78 -3.88
N LEU A 466 -18.34 -40.22 -3.00
CA LEU A 466 -16.96 -40.67 -2.74
C LEU A 466 -16.92 -42.11 -2.22
N ARG A 467 -17.82 -42.51 -1.31
CA ARG A 467 -17.88 -43.88 -0.77
C ARG A 467 -18.14 -44.96 -1.84
N GLU A 468 -18.77 -44.64 -2.96
CA GLU A 468 -18.92 -45.56 -4.11
C GLU A 468 -17.71 -45.56 -5.06
N LEU A 469 -16.88 -44.50 -5.05
CA LEU A 469 -15.66 -44.41 -5.84
C LEU A 469 -14.49 -45.12 -5.13
N GLU A 470 -14.40 -45.01 -3.81
CA GLU A 470 -13.43 -45.72 -2.98
C GLU A 470 -13.63 -47.24 -2.99
N THR A 471 -14.87 -47.71 -3.20
CA THR A 471 -15.22 -49.14 -3.20
C THR A 471 -15.13 -49.83 -4.56
N LYS A 472 -14.78 -49.12 -5.64
CA LYS A 472 -14.42 -49.71 -6.95
C LYS A 472 -13.25 -48.96 -7.59
N PRO A 473 -12.00 -49.42 -7.44
CA PRO A 473 -10.85 -48.77 -8.06
C PRO A 473 -10.94 -48.84 -9.59
N PRO A 474 -10.69 -47.72 -10.30
CA PRO A 474 -10.45 -47.77 -11.74
C PRO A 474 -9.06 -48.40 -12.01
N LEU A 475 -9.12 -49.72 -12.21
CA LEU A 475 -8.16 -50.57 -12.94
C LEU A 475 -6.93 -51.10 -12.18
N SER A 476 -6.99 -52.43 -12.01
CA SER A 476 -5.95 -53.42 -11.74
C SER A 476 -4.49 -52.98 -11.55
N ASN A 477 -3.98 -53.29 -10.36
CA ASN A 477 -2.67 -53.95 -10.28
C ASN A 477 -2.79 -55.34 -10.90
N ASP A 478 -1.93 -55.68 -11.86
CA ASP A 478 -1.59 -57.07 -12.14
C ASP A 478 -0.12 -57.21 -12.57
N TYR A 479 0.46 -58.37 -12.28
CA TYR A 479 1.84 -58.78 -12.56
C TYR A 479 3.00 -57.91 -12.02
N LYS A 480 3.52 -58.37 -10.88
CA LYS A 480 4.97 -58.60 -10.77
C LYS A 480 5.31 -59.86 -11.58
N ASP A 481 6.34 -59.83 -12.41
CA ASP A 481 7.43 -60.83 -12.30
C ASP A 481 8.74 -60.30 -12.93
N ASN A 482 9.77 -61.14 -12.96
CA ASN A 482 11.18 -60.74 -13.01
C ASN A 482 11.94 -61.22 -14.27
N SER A 483 13.01 -60.49 -14.61
CA SER A 483 14.23 -60.92 -15.32
C SER A 483 14.29 -61.00 -16.87
N ASN A 484 15.52 -60.74 -17.35
CA ASN A 484 16.18 -61.17 -18.59
C ASN A 484 15.85 -60.54 -19.96
N TYR A 485 16.75 -59.63 -20.37
CA TYR A 485 17.62 -59.71 -21.55
C TYR A 485 17.19 -60.44 -22.85
N SER A 486 17.47 -59.72 -23.95
CA SER A 486 17.93 -60.22 -25.26
C SER A 486 16.92 -60.78 -26.27
N ALA A 487 16.63 -59.95 -27.28
CA ALA A 487 16.62 -60.23 -28.72
C ALA A 487 16.00 -61.54 -29.26
N LEU A 488 15.07 -61.38 -30.22
CA LEU A 488 15.39 -61.66 -31.63
C LEU A 488 14.43 -60.96 -32.60
N ASN A 489 14.78 -60.96 -33.89
CA ASN A 489 14.04 -60.37 -35.01
C ASN A 489 13.02 -61.35 -35.62
N LEU A 490 12.42 -60.94 -36.76
CA LEU A 490 11.63 -61.71 -37.73
C LEU A 490 10.11 -61.82 -37.39
N ASN A 491 9.17 -61.66 -38.34
CA ASN A 491 9.32 -61.30 -39.75
C ASN A 491 8.10 -60.58 -40.39
N GLU A 492 8.34 -60.09 -41.60
CA GLU A 492 7.44 -59.67 -42.70
C GLU A 492 6.07 -60.41 -42.80
N ASN A 493 4.99 -59.91 -43.42
CA ASN A 493 4.79 -59.27 -44.75
C ASN A 493 3.37 -58.60 -44.81
N ASN A 494 2.89 -57.77 -45.78
CA ASN A 494 3.44 -56.86 -46.81
C ASN A 494 2.26 -56.23 -47.63
N SER A 495 2.54 -55.42 -48.67
CA SER A 495 1.65 -54.75 -49.66
C SER A 495 1.21 -53.32 -49.28
N THR A 496 1.83 -52.22 -49.76
CA THR A 496 1.87 -51.63 -51.14
C THR A 496 0.52 -51.09 -51.64
N LYS A 497 0.39 -49.95 -52.36
CA LYS A 497 1.31 -49.05 -53.15
C LYS A 497 0.56 -47.68 -53.35
N GLU A 498 1.05 -46.53 -53.85
CA GLU A 498 2.32 -45.94 -54.36
C GLU A 498 2.11 -44.39 -54.43
N GLY A 499 3.07 -43.46 -54.47
CA GLY A 499 4.52 -43.49 -54.20
C GLY A 499 5.32 -42.38 -54.93
N LEU A 500 6.13 -41.61 -54.18
CA LEU A 500 7.30 -40.81 -54.63
C LEU A 500 7.01 -39.51 -55.45
N THR A 501 7.85 -38.47 -55.50
CA THR A 501 9.18 -38.11 -54.89
C THR A 501 9.17 -36.56 -54.69
N SER A 502 10.14 -35.80 -54.16
CA SER A 502 11.54 -35.94 -53.65
C SER A 502 11.84 -34.67 -52.78
N GLN A 503 13.08 -34.26 -52.53
CA GLN A 503 14.09 -34.78 -51.58
C GLN A 503 15.35 -33.89 -51.65
N GLU A 504 15.61 -33.10 -50.61
CA GLU A 504 16.95 -32.57 -50.25
C GLU A 504 17.18 -32.75 -48.73
N THR A 505 18.40 -32.56 -48.24
CA THR A 505 18.90 -33.21 -47.02
C THR A 505 18.45 -32.57 -45.68
N PRO A 506 18.16 -33.38 -44.64
CA PRO A 506 17.79 -32.87 -43.33
C PRO A 506 19.01 -32.54 -42.45
N LEU A 507 19.06 -31.30 -41.93
CA LEU A 507 19.94 -30.91 -40.82
C LEU A 507 19.69 -31.77 -39.57
N SER A 508 20.77 -32.08 -38.85
CA SER A 508 20.77 -32.88 -37.62
C SER A 508 19.95 -32.23 -36.51
N ILE A 509 19.40 -33.08 -35.63
CA ILE A 509 18.65 -32.67 -34.43
C ILE A 509 19.53 -31.77 -33.54
N LEU A 510 20.84 -32.02 -33.48
CA LEU A 510 21.79 -31.26 -32.68
C LEU A 510 21.96 -29.81 -33.19
N GLU A 511 22.06 -29.62 -34.51
CA GLU A 511 22.23 -28.30 -35.15
C GLU A 511 20.98 -27.44 -34.96
N LYS A 512 19.79 -28.04 -35.11
CA LYS A 512 18.51 -27.35 -34.84
C LYS A 512 18.40 -26.92 -33.37
N SER A 513 18.80 -27.79 -32.44
CA SER A 513 18.79 -27.50 -31.01
C SER A 513 19.77 -26.37 -30.63
N GLN A 514 20.95 -26.33 -31.24
CA GLN A 514 21.92 -25.24 -31.03
C GLN A 514 21.38 -23.91 -31.56
N LEU A 515 20.88 -23.88 -32.81
CA LEU A 515 20.31 -22.67 -33.42
C LEU A 515 19.11 -22.10 -32.64
N GLU A 516 18.26 -22.97 -32.10
CA GLU A 516 17.12 -22.57 -31.27
C GLU A 516 17.55 -22.05 -29.89
N LYS A 517 18.59 -22.65 -29.30
CA LYS A 517 19.20 -22.19 -28.03
C LYS A 517 19.87 -20.83 -28.17
N GLU A 518 20.55 -20.56 -29.30
CA GLU A 518 21.14 -19.25 -29.59
C GLU A 518 20.08 -18.18 -29.83
N LYS A 519 19.06 -18.45 -30.66
CA LYS A 519 17.93 -17.52 -30.87
C LYS A 519 17.19 -17.20 -29.58
N LYS A 520 17.04 -18.19 -28.69
CA LYS A 520 16.49 -17.96 -27.35
C LYS A 520 17.38 -17.02 -26.53
N LEU A 521 18.69 -17.30 -26.45
CA LEU A 521 19.67 -16.49 -25.71
C LEU A 521 19.75 -15.05 -26.23
N GLU A 522 19.67 -14.85 -27.55
CA GLU A 522 19.62 -13.54 -28.18
C GLU A 522 18.29 -12.81 -27.88
N SER A 523 17.15 -13.50 -27.92
CA SER A 523 15.87 -12.91 -27.52
C SER A 523 15.84 -12.49 -26.05
N GLU A 524 16.48 -13.26 -25.16
CA GLU A 524 16.64 -12.94 -23.74
C GLU A 524 17.59 -11.76 -23.51
N ARG A 525 18.68 -11.64 -24.29
CA ARG A 525 19.56 -10.46 -24.31
C ARG A 525 18.83 -9.21 -24.77
N LEU A 526 18.05 -9.28 -25.86
CA LEU A 526 17.23 -8.17 -26.37
C LEU A 526 16.17 -7.74 -25.34
N ALA A 527 15.40 -8.68 -24.79
CA ALA A 527 14.39 -8.38 -23.78
C ALA A 527 15.00 -7.81 -22.48
N LYS A 528 16.22 -8.22 -22.12
CA LYS A 528 16.97 -7.64 -20.98
C LYS A 528 17.45 -6.22 -21.29
N ALA A 529 18.00 -5.98 -22.48
CA ALA A 529 18.44 -4.65 -22.92
C ALA A 529 17.26 -3.66 -23.05
N GLU A 530 16.11 -4.12 -23.54
CA GLU A 530 14.88 -3.34 -23.61
C GLU A 530 14.33 -3.00 -22.20
N LYS A 531 14.31 -3.97 -21.27
CA LYS A 531 13.99 -3.71 -19.85
C LYS A 531 14.96 -2.72 -19.22
N GLU A 532 16.27 -2.84 -19.46
CA GLU A 532 17.26 -1.86 -18.98
C GLU A 532 17.02 -0.48 -19.58
N ARG A 533 16.71 -0.37 -20.87
CA ARG A 533 16.43 0.91 -21.53
C ARG A 533 15.17 1.56 -20.96
N ALA A 534 14.10 0.79 -20.78
CA ALA A 534 12.86 1.25 -20.15
C ALA A 534 13.06 1.66 -18.68
N GLN A 535 13.90 0.94 -17.93
CA GLN A 535 14.24 1.32 -16.55
C GLN A 535 15.09 2.59 -16.52
N LYS A 536 16.13 2.71 -17.37
CA LYS A 536 16.95 3.92 -17.52
C LYS A 536 16.12 5.14 -17.93
N ILE A 537 15.07 4.98 -18.73
CA ILE A 537 14.10 6.05 -19.04
C ILE A 537 13.31 6.43 -17.78
N LYS A 538 12.69 5.47 -17.06
CA LYS A 538 11.96 5.74 -15.81
C LYS A 538 12.83 6.37 -14.71
N ASP A 539 14.09 5.95 -14.60
CA ASP A 539 15.05 6.48 -13.64
C ASP A 539 15.45 7.91 -14.01
N LYS A 540 15.61 8.21 -15.31
CA LYS A 540 15.84 9.58 -15.82
C LYS A 540 14.62 10.48 -15.61
N GLU A 541 13.41 10.00 -15.90
CA GLU A 541 12.15 10.69 -15.60
C GLU A 541 12.01 10.97 -14.09
N GLN A 542 12.32 10.00 -13.22
CA GLN A 542 12.34 10.20 -11.77
C GLN A 542 13.44 11.16 -11.32
N ALA A 543 14.63 11.13 -11.91
CA ALA A 543 15.71 12.06 -11.59
C ALA A 543 15.33 13.49 -11.95
N GLU A 544 14.92 13.74 -13.20
CA GLU A 544 14.43 15.05 -13.64
C GLU A 544 13.25 15.54 -12.79
N LEU A 545 12.35 14.65 -12.39
CA LEU A 545 11.21 14.98 -11.53
C LEU A 545 11.64 15.32 -10.10
N ARG A 546 12.64 14.63 -9.54
CA ARG A 546 13.25 14.96 -8.23
C ARG A 546 14.00 16.29 -8.29
N ASP A 547 14.71 16.55 -9.37
CA ASP A 547 15.50 17.78 -9.54
C ASP A 547 14.60 19.00 -9.78
N LYS A 548 13.51 18.84 -10.56
CA LYS A 548 12.43 19.85 -10.68
C LYS A 548 11.77 20.14 -9.32
N ILE A 549 11.49 19.12 -8.50
CA ILE A 549 10.99 19.31 -7.12
C ILE A 549 12.02 20.01 -6.24
N ARG A 550 13.30 19.64 -6.30
CA ARG A 550 14.36 20.27 -5.50
C ARG A 550 14.52 21.75 -5.87
N ALA A 551 14.54 22.08 -7.17
CA ALA A 551 14.59 23.46 -7.65
C ALA A 551 13.37 24.28 -7.15
N GLN A 552 12.18 23.69 -7.18
CA GLN A 552 10.95 24.37 -6.73
C GLN A 552 10.88 24.52 -5.20
N LYS A 553 11.27 23.51 -4.39
CA LYS A 553 11.38 23.66 -2.92
C LYS A 553 12.43 24.72 -2.55
N ASN A 554 13.58 24.74 -3.24
CA ASN A 554 14.62 25.75 -3.02
C ASN A 554 14.13 27.20 -3.29
N ALA A 555 13.26 27.41 -4.28
CA ALA A 555 12.70 28.74 -4.59
C ALA A 555 11.74 29.28 -3.49
N THR A 556 11.11 28.39 -2.72
CA THR A 556 10.23 28.73 -1.60
C THR A 556 10.92 28.69 -0.23
N LEU A 557 12.19 28.28 -0.16
CA LEU A 557 12.91 28.04 1.10
C LEU A 557 13.03 29.33 1.93
N GLY A 558 12.65 29.26 3.21
CA GLY A 558 12.75 30.39 4.15
C GLY A 558 11.71 31.52 3.94
N LYS A 559 10.85 31.42 2.93
CA LYS A 559 9.66 32.28 2.72
C LYS A 559 8.46 31.72 3.50
N SER A 560 7.41 32.53 3.66
CA SER A 560 6.08 32.00 4.03
C SER A 560 5.40 31.41 2.79
N GLU A 561 4.45 30.48 2.99
CA GLU A 561 3.58 29.95 1.91
C GLU A 561 2.86 31.10 1.15
N LEU A 562 2.59 32.20 1.84
CA LEU A 562 1.92 33.40 1.34
C LEU A 562 2.79 34.32 0.47
N ASP A 563 4.09 34.04 0.39
CA ASP A 563 5.08 34.74 -0.45
C ASP A 563 5.75 33.77 -1.44
N ARG A 564 5.03 32.71 -1.83
CA ARG A 564 5.37 31.87 -2.99
C ARG A 564 5.28 32.70 -4.27
N GLU A 565 6.41 32.80 -4.98
CA GLU A 565 6.45 33.19 -6.39
C GLU A 565 6.02 32.03 -7.29
N ILE A 566 5.33 32.34 -8.38
CA ILE A 566 4.96 31.40 -9.44
C ILE A 566 5.88 31.65 -10.64
N ALA A 567 6.68 30.65 -11.00
CA ALA A 567 7.51 30.73 -12.20
C ALA A 567 6.62 30.75 -13.46
N LYS A 568 6.39 31.95 -14.00
CA LYS A 568 5.72 32.16 -15.29
C LYS A 568 6.67 31.77 -16.43
N SER A 569 6.16 31.06 -17.43
CA SER A 569 6.90 30.66 -18.64
C SER A 569 6.39 31.41 -19.88
N GLU A 570 6.97 31.15 -21.07
CA GLU A 570 6.54 31.80 -22.31
C GLU A 570 5.04 31.54 -22.62
N ASN A 571 4.37 32.58 -23.11
CA ASN A 571 2.94 32.52 -23.43
C ASN A 571 2.65 31.53 -24.55
N ILE A 572 1.62 30.70 -24.37
CA ILE A 572 1.21 29.70 -25.35
C ILE A 572 0.31 30.31 -26.44
N PRO A 573 0.32 29.79 -27.68
CA PRO A 573 -0.63 30.21 -28.70
C PRO A 573 -2.08 29.86 -28.31
N TYR A 574 -2.98 30.84 -28.38
CA TYR A 574 -4.41 30.63 -28.16
C TYR A 574 -5.26 31.40 -29.17
N LYS A 575 -6.47 30.90 -29.46
CA LYS A 575 -7.52 31.67 -30.15
C LYS A 575 -8.64 32.01 -29.17
N GLU A 576 -8.96 33.28 -29.03
CA GLU A 576 -10.12 33.76 -28.26
C GLU A 576 -11.44 33.49 -29.00
N LEU A 577 -12.51 33.17 -28.26
CA LEU A 577 -13.82 32.86 -28.85
C LEU A 577 -14.72 34.10 -28.93
N GLU A 578 -14.79 34.66 -30.14
CA GLU A 578 -15.71 35.74 -30.50
C GLU A 578 -17.18 35.40 -30.16
N ASN A 579 -17.91 36.34 -29.57
CA ASN A 579 -19.32 36.23 -29.16
C ASN A 579 -19.63 35.11 -28.14
N ALA A 580 -18.64 34.63 -27.38
CA ALA A 580 -18.87 33.70 -26.28
C ALA A 580 -19.72 34.32 -25.15
N PRO A 581 -20.42 33.51 -24.33
CA PRO A 581 -21.02 33.97 -23.09
C PRO A 581 -19.97 34.57 -22.14
N LYS A 582 -20.35 35.61 -21.38
CA LYS A 582 -19.49 36.12 -20.31
C LYS A 582 -19.28 35.04 -19.24
N THR A 583 -18.06 34.91 -18.74
CA THR A 583 -17.72 33.96 -17.67
C THR A 583 -16.78 34.62 -16.66
N SER A 584 -16.81 34.15 -15.42
CA SER A 584 -16.05 34.72 -14.31
C SER A 584 -15.92 33.71 -13.17
N VAL A 585 -15.11 34.07 -12.18
CA VAL A 585 -15.05 33.42 -10.86
C VAL A 585 -15.06 34.48 -9.76
N SER A 586 -15.66 34.15 -8.62
CA SER A 586 -15.72 35.00 -7.42
C SER A 586 -15.02 34.28 -6.28
N LEU A 587 -14.27 35.03 -5.47
CA LEU A 587 -13.75 34.57 -4.17
C LEU A 587 -14.74 34.89 -3.04
N ASN A 588 -15.40 36.04 -3.16
CA ASN A 588 -16.43 36.61 -2.29
C ASN A 588 -17.22 37.65 -3.11
N ASP A 589 -18.12 38.41 -2.48
CA ASP A 589 -19.02 39.35 -3.16
C ASP A 589 -18.28 40.56 -3.78
N ASP A 590 -17.09 40.90 -3.29
CA ASP A 590 -16.27 42.03 -3.75
C ASP A 590 -15.17 41.61 -4.76
N GLU A 591 -14.58 40.42 -4.59
CA GLU A 591 -13.48 39.89 -5.42
C GLU A 591 -14.00 39.01 -6.57
N ILE A 592 -14.38 39.64 -7.68
CA ILE A 592 -14.85 38.99 -8.92
C ILE A 592 -13.83 39.16 -10.06
N TYR A 593 -13.39 38.04 -10.64
CA TYR A 593 -12.38 37.98 -11.71
C TYR A 593 -13.04 37.63 -13.05
N PRO A 594 -13.02 38.53 -14.05
CA PRO A 594 -13.48 38.26 -15.41
C PRO A 594 -12.61 37.22 -16.13
N LEU A 595 -13.26 36.33 -16.88
CA LEU A 595 -12.63 35.25 -17.64
C LEU A 595 -13.16 35.23 -19.07
N LYS A 596 -12.28 34.91 -20.02
CA LYS A 596 -12.60 34.70 -21.43
C LYS A 596 -12.44 33.24 -21.84
N PHE A 597 -13.23 32.80 -22.83
CA PHE A 597 -13.12 31.46 -23.41
C PHE A 597 -12.07 31.45 -24.53
N VAL A 598 -11.14 30.48 -24.47
CA VAL A 598 -10.00 30.37 -25.41
C VAL A 598 -9.79 28.93 -25.86
N ILE A 599 -9.36 28.75 -27.11
CA ILE A 599 -9.00 27.48 -27.74
C ILE A 599 -7.48 27.38 -27.75
N VAL A 600 -6.94 26.26 -27.25
CA VAL A 600 -5.51 25.96 -27.13
C VAL A 600 -5.18 24.54 -27.58
N ASN A 601 -3.92 24.25 -27.91
CA ASN A 601 -3.50 22.87 -28.18
C ASN A 601 -3.37 22.06 -26.88
N LYS A 602 -3.65 20.76 -26.95
CA LYS A 602 -3.44 19.79 -25.87
C LYS A 602 -2.00 19.71 -25.38
N SER A 603 -1.02 19.95 -26.25
CA SER A 603 0.42 19.98 -25.93
C SER A 603 0.81 21.11 -25.00
N ASP A 604 0.05 22.19 -25.00
CA ASP A 604 0.47 23.47 -24.43
C ASP A 604 -0.07 23.64 -22.99
N LEU A 605 -1.03 22.79 -22.61
CA LEU A 605 -1.63 22.71 -21.28
C LEU A 605 -0.69 22.00 -20.29
N LYS A 606 -0.42 22.66 -19.17
CA LYS A 606 0.52 22.22 -18.12
C LYS A 606 -0.24 21.92 -16.82
N PRO A 607 -1.04 20.84 -16.72
CA PRO A 607 -1.69 20.46 -15.48
C PRO A 607 -0.66 20.03 -14.42
N ASN A 608 -0.84 20.48 -13.18
CA ASN A 608 0.01 20.12 -12.05
C ASN A 608 -0.77 19.40 -10.94
N PHE A 609 -0.06 18.50 -10.26
CA PHE A 609 -0.58 17.49 -9.33
C PHE A 609 0.25 17.35 -8.06
N LYS A 610 1.21 18.26 -7.86
CA LYS A 610 2.03 18.40 -6.65
C LYS A 610 1.87 19.83 -6.14
N ASN A 611 2.14 20.09 -4.86
CA ASN A 611 2.08 21.44 -4.29
C ASN A 611 3.23 22.33 -4.83
N THR A 612 3.18 22.71 -6.11
CA THR A 612 4.14 23.61 -6.77
C THR A 612 3.45 24.48 -7.82
N GLY A 613 4.00 25.66 -8.11
CA GLY A 613 3.40 26.63 -9.03
C GLY A 613 1.96 26.98 -8.62
N THR A 614 1.03 26.84 -9.57
CA THR A 614 -0.42 27.09 -9.39
C THR A 614 -1.17 26.05 -8.55
N GLN A 615 -0.58 24.90 -8.21
CA GLN A 615 -1.29 23.81 -7.52
C GLN A 615 -1.04 23.84 -6.01
N THR A 616 -2.13 23.77 -5.23
CA THR A 616 -2.14 23.78 -3.76
C THR A 616 -2.13 22.37 -3.17
N ARG A 617 -2.71 21.39 -3.87
CA ARG A 617 -2.99 20.06 -3.33
C ARG A 617 -1.77 19.14 -3.32
N THR A 618 -1.67 18.36 -2.25
CA THR A 618 -0.62 17.34 -2.04
C THR A 618 -0.97 15.96 -2.62
N ALA A 619 -2.21 15.75 -3.07
CA ALA A 619 -2.74 14.43 -3.47
C ALA A 619 -3.55 14.44 -4.77
N VAL A 620 -3.50 13.33 -5.51
CA VAL A 620 -4.16 13.14 -6.82
C VAL A 620 -5.29 12.12 -6.71
N ASP A 621 -6.47 12.48 -7.21
CA ASP A 621 -7.57 11.54 -7.42
C ASP A 621 -7.45 10.92 -8.82
N SER A 622 -6.70 9.83 -8.92
CA SER A 622 -6.51 9.09 -10.17
C SER A 622 -7.81 8.47 -10.70
N LYS A 623 -8.74 8.08 -9.81
CA LYS A 623 -10.04 7.52 -10.21
C LYS A 623 -10.86 8.56 -10.96
N LYS A 624 -10.90 9.79 -10.47
CA LYS A 624 -11.63 10.90 -11.12
C LYS A 624 -11.00 11.34 -12.44
N VAL A 625 -9.66 11.27 -12.58
CA VAL A 625 -9.00 11.48 -13.87
C VAL A 625 -9.41 10.40 -14.88
N GLU A 626 -9.42 9.13 -14.46
CA GLU A 626 -9.82 8.00 -15.30
C GLU A 626 -11.33 8.03 -15.66
N GLU A 627 -12.18 8.43 -14.71
CA GLU A 627 -13.61 8.65 -14.93
C GLU A 627 -13.87 9.73 -15.98
N ILE A 628 -13.23 10.90 -15.86
CA ILE A 628 -13.36 11.99 -16.86
C ILE A 628 -12.81 11.55 -18.22
N ALA A 629 -11.73 10.76 -18.26
CA ALA A 629 -11.15 10.22 -19.49
C ALA A 629 -12.10 9.22 -20.19
N LYS A 630 -12.71 8.28 -19.44
CA LYS A 630 -13.50 7.16 -19.98
C LYS A 630 -15.01 7.41 -20.07
N ARG A 631 -15.57 8.27 -19.22
CA ARG A 631 -17.01 8.47 -19.01
C ARG A 631 -17.37 9.96 -18.89
N PHE A 632 -16.85 10.81 -19.79
CA PHE A 632 -17.12 12.25 -19.77
C PHE A 632 -18.64 12.58 -19.81
N ASP A 633 -19.13 13.29 -18.78
CA ASP A 633 -20.43 13.95 -18.77
C ASP A 633 -20.25 15.48 -18.98
N PRO A 634 -20.74 16.04 -20.10
CA PRO A 634 -20.72 17.48 -20.33
C PRO A 634 -21.34 18.32 -19.21
N LYS A 635 -22.41 17.84 -18.56
CA LYS A 635 -23.18 18.60 -17.56
C LYS A 635 -22.39 18.94 -16.31
N LEU A 636 -21.28 18.24 -16.06
CA LEU A 636 -20.40 18.45 -14.92
C LEU A 636 -19.29 19.49 -15.20
N ILE A 637 -19.09 19.88 -16.47
CA ILE A 637 -17.89 20.60 -16.93
C ILE A 637 -18.19 21.77 -17.88
N VAL A 638 -19.35 21.81 -18.54
CA VAL A 638 -19.75 22.87 -19.49
C VAL A 638 -20.99 23.60 -18.99
N GLY A 639 -20.97 24.94 -18.96
CA GLY A 639 -22.14 25.77 -18.66
C GLY A 639 -22.54 25.77 -17.19
N ARG A 640 -21.64 25.33 -16.29
CA ARG A 640 -21.87 25.27 -14.83
C ARG A 640 -21.60 26.59 -14.10
N GLY A 641 -20.87 27.52 -14.72
CA GLY A 641 -20.38 28.75 -14.09
C GLY A 641 -19.29 28.51 -13.03
N GLY A 642 -18.73 29.62 -12.51
CA GLY A 642 -17.76 29.62 -11.40
C GLY A 642 -16.57 28.68 -11.64
N PHE A 643 -16.15 27.97 -10.59
CA PHE A 643 -15.04 27.00 -10.66
C PHE A 643 -15.45 25.62 -11.21
N ASP A 644 -16.75 25.32 -11.36
CA ASP A 644 -17.25 24.03 -11.87
C ASP A 644 -17.32 23.94 -13.40
N ASP A 645 -17.40 25.08 -14.10
CA ASP A 645 -17.26 25.16 -15.56
C ASP A 645 -15.85 24.81 -16.07
N LEU A 646 -15.64 24.98 -17.37
CA LEU A 646 -14.41 24.65 -18.10
C LEU A 646 -13.13 25.12 -17.36
N PRO A 647 -12.02 24.34 -17.43
CA PRO A 647 -10.79 24.62 -16.68
C PRO A 647 -10.22 26.02 -16.92
N ILE A 648 -9.58 26.60 -15.91
CA ILE A 648 -8.99 27.95 -15.96
C ILE A 648 -7.47 27.84 -16.01
N ILE A 649 -6.83 28.54 -16.96
CA ILE A 649 -5.39 28.53 -17.20
C ILE A 649 -4.78 29.94 -17.19
N LEU A 650 -3.46 30.01 -16.97
CA LEU A 650 -2.62 31.16 -17.25
C LEU A 650 -2.27 31.25 -18.74
N THR A 651 -1.77 32.41 -19.16
CA THR A 651 -1.30 32.69 -20.53
C THR A 651 -0.17 31.77 -21.00
N ASP A 652 0.56 31.14 -20.08
CA ASP A 652 1.61 30.16 -20.35
C ASP A 652 1.12 28.69 -20.30
N GLY A 653 -0.18 28.45 -20.14
CA GLY A 653 -0.76 27.11 -20.10
C GLY A 653 -0.75 26.42 -18.74
N GLN A 654 -0.16 27.00 -17.68
CA GLN A 654 -0.31 26.48 -16.31
C GLN A 654 -1.76 26.56 -15.85
N VAL A 655 -2.22 25.53 -15.13
CA VAL A 655 -3.64 25.38 -14.78
C VAL A 655 -3.92 25.91 -13.37
N ILE A 656 -4.73 26.97 -13.27
CA ILE A 656 -5.19 27.56 -12.01
C ILE A 656 -6.27 26.69 -11.37
N ALA A 657 -7.29 26.30 -12.16
CA ALA A 657 -8.46 25.57 -11.64
C ALA A 657 -8.88 24.42 -12.56
N GLY A 658 -9.04 23.23 -11.99
CA GLY A 658 -9.51 22.04 -12.71
C GLY A 658 -8.41 21.13 -13.26
N ASN A 659 -7.26 21.01 -12.58
CA ASN A 659 -6.16 20.11 -12.94
C ASN A 659 -6.62 18.68 -13.31
N HIS A 660 -7.44 18.03 -12.48
CA HIS A 660 -8.00 16.70 -12.76
C HIS A 660 -8.88 16.65 -14.01
N ARG A 661 -9.58 17.75 -14.34
CA ARG A 661 -10.39 17.86 -15.57
C ARG A 661 -9.49 17.94 -16.80
N ILE A 662 -8.47 18.79 -16.82
CA ILE A 662 -7.53 18.87 -17.95
C ILE A 662 -6.85 17.52 -18.17
N GLN A 663 -6.36 16.85 -17.13
CA GLN A 663 -5.72 15.55 -17.30
C GLN A 663 -6.66 14.48 -17.87
N GLY A 664 -7.95 14.47 -17.48
CA GLY A 664 -8.97 13.63 -18.10
C GLY A 664 -9.28 14.00 -19.56
N MET A 665 -9.33 15.30 -19.88
CA MET A 665 -9.58 15.83 -21.22
C MET A 665 -8.41 15.61 -22.21
N LEU A 666 -7.17 15.57 -21.70
CA LEU A 666 -5.99 15.14 -22.44
C LEU A 666 -6.06 13.63 -22.75
N ASN A 667 -6.54 12.84 -21.78
CA ASN A 667 -6.60 11.38 -21.84
C ASN A 667 -7.94 10.82 -22.41
N PHE A 668 -8.79 11.65 -23.04
CA PHE A 668 -10.12 11.24 -23.51
C PHE A 668 -10.11 10.00 -24.42
N THR A 669 -11.02 9.06 -24.14
CA THR A 669 -11.44 8.04 -25.11
C THR A 669 -12.16 8.69 -26.31
N ALA A 670 -12.24 7.98 -27.43
CA ALA A 670 -12.98 8.45 -28.61
C ALA A 670 -14.46 8.77 -28.29
N GLU A 671 -15.09 8.02 -27.39
CA GLU A 671 -16.46 8.27 -26.93
C GLU A 671 -16.56 9.55 -26.09
N SER A 672 -15.70 9.71 -25.07
CA SER A 672 -15.65 10.93 -24.25
C SER A 672 -15.38 12.18 -25.10
N ARG A 673 -14.46 12.08 -26.06
CA ARG A 673 -14.15 13.16 -27.00
C ARG A 673 -15.34 13.54 -27.87
N LYS A 674 -16.10 12.56 -28.38
CA LYS A 674 -17.32 12.80 -29.17
C LYS A 674 -18.40 13.51 -28.35
N LYS A 675 -18.60 13.12 -27.08
CA LYS A 675 -19.53 13.81 -26.14
C LYS A 675 -19.10 15.25 -25.87
N TYR A 676 -17.81 15.50 -25.69
CA TYR A 676 -17.25 16.84 -25.52
C TYR A 676 -17.45 17.73 -26.76
N GLU A 677 -17.13 17.23 -27.96
CA GLU A 677 -17.33 17.98 -29.21
C GLU A 677 -18.81 18.28 -29.50
N GLN A 678 -19.72 17.34 -29.20
CA GLN A 678 -21.15 17.58 -29.29
C GLN A 678 -21.59 18.71 -28.35
N ALA A 679 -21.20 18.66 -27.06
CA ALA A 679 -21.57 19.67 -26.09
C ALA A 679 -21.00 21.07 -26.42
N LEU A 680 -19.79 21.15 -26.99
CA LEU A 680 -19.22 22.42 -27.46
C LEU A 680 -19.98 22.99 -28.66
N LYS A 681 -20.45 22.14 -29.58
CA LYS A 681 -21.32 22.56 -30.68
C LYS A 681 -22.68 23.05 -30.16
N GLU A 682 -23.24 22.41 -29.14
CA GLU A 682 -24.54 22.78 -28.56
C GLU A 682 -24.48 24.07 -27.73
N ASN A 683 -23.43 24.29 -26.93
CA ASN A 683 -23.34 25.44 -26.00
C ASN A 683 -22.59 26.65 -26.57
N PHE A 684 -21.69 26.45 -27.54
CA PHE A 684 -20.85 27.52 -28.10
C PHE A 684 -20.87 27.59 -29.65
N ASN A 685 -21.59 26.70 -30.33
CA ASN A 685 -21.62 26.59 -31.80
C ASN A 685 -20.24 26.42 -32.48
N ILE A 686 -19.24 25.87 -31.77
CA ILE A 686 -17.90 25.64 -32.30
C ILE A 686 -17.67 24.18 -32.72
N ARG A 687 -16.63 23.97 -33.53
CA ARG A 687 -15.97 22.66 -33.73
C ARG A 687 -14.48 22.83 -33.49
N LEU A 688 -13.85 21.86 -32.85
CA LEU A 688 -12.41 21.87 -32.55
C LEU A 688 -11.67 20.85 -33.41
N LYS A 689 -10.38 21.08 -33.68
CA LYS A 689 -9.48 20.05 -34.22
C LYS A 689 -9.21 18.97 -33.16
N PRO A 690 -8.79 17.74 -33.54
CA PRO A 690 -8.52 16.65 -32.59
C PRO A 690 -7.46 16.97 -31.51
N ASN A 691 -6.53 17.89 -31.81
CA ASN A 691 -5.48 18.36 -30.91
C ASN A 691 -5.86 19.60 -30.08
N GLU A 692 -7.06 20.16 -30.24
CA GLU A 692 -7.50 21.38 -29.56
C GLU A 692 -8.45 21.10 -28.39
N LEU A 693 -8.46 22.00 -27.40
CA LEU A 693 -9.44 22.05 -26.29
C LEU A 693 -9.91 23.49 -26.06
N LEU A 694 -11.18 23.67 -25.69
CA LEU A 694 -11.72 24.91 -25.16
C LEU A 694 -11.51 24.96 -23.64
N VAL A 695 -10.94 26.04 -23.15
CA VAL A 695 -10.67 26.35 -21.73
C VAL A 695 -11.02 27.82 -21.44
N ARG A 696 -10.83 28.27 -20.21
CA ARG A 696 -10.95 29.68 -19.79
C ARG A 696 -9.61 30.26 -19.38
N MET A 697 -9.45 31.56 -19.57
CA MET A 697 -8.27 32.33 -19.21
C MET A 697 -8.71 33.68 -18.60
N PRO A 698 -8.00 34.25 -17.63
CA PRO A 698 -8.25 35.62 -17.15
C PRO A 698 -8.26 36.65 -18.29
N GLU A 699 -9.11 37.67 -18.19
CA GLU A 699 -9.09 38.82 -19.13
C GLU A 699 -7.89 39.75 -18.87
N GLN A 700 -7.39 39.78 -17.62
CA GLN A 700 -6.24 40.59 -17.18
C GLN A 700 -5.14 39.68 -16.62
N GLU A 701 -3.88 40.11 -16.68
CA GLU A 701 -2.79 39.35 -16.06
C GLU A 701 -2.89 39.41 -14.53
N LEU A 702 -2.86 38.23 -13.90
CA LEU A 702 -2.93 38.09 -12.45
C LEU A 702 -1.52 38.09 -11.82
N ASN A 703 -1.42 38.64 -10.62
CA ASN A 703 -0.25 38.48 -9.77
C ASN A 703 -0.28 37.15 -9.00
N ASP A 704 0.89 36.69 -8.56
CA ASP A 704 1.08 35.37 -7.96
C ASP A 704 0.17 35.10 -6.75
N LYS A 705 -0.16 36.15 -5.97
CA LYS A 705 -1.06 36.02 -4.81
C LYS A 705 -2.50 35.77 -5.26
N GLU A 706 -3.00 36.49 -6.27
CA GLU A 706 -4.33 36.27 -6.87
C GLU A 706 -4.47 34.87 -7.47
N ILE A 707 -3.41 34.40 -8.15
CA ILE A 707 -3.38 33.05 -8.74
C ILE A 707 -3.49 31.98 -7.64
N LEU A 708 -2.78 32.15 -6.52
CA LEU A 708 -2.91 31.26 -5.35
C LEU A 708 -4.29 31.38 -4.68
N LYS A 709 -4.88 32.59 -4.58
CA LYS A 709 -6.27 32.75 -4.09
C LYS A 709 -7.25 31.93 -4.92
N LEU A 710 -7.22 32.10 -6.25
CA LEU A 710 -8.12 31.41 -7.19
C LEU A 710 -7.92 29.89 -7.17
N ALA A 711 -6.66 29.43 -7.12
CA ALA A 711 -6.36 28.01 -7.03
C ALA A 711 -6.92 27.40 -5.74
N SER A 712 -6.68 28.03 -4.58
CA SER A 712 -7.18 27.58 -3.28
C SER A 712 -8.71 27.58 -3.24
N LYS A 713 -9.36 28.66 -3.68
CA LYS A 713 -10.82 28.77 -3.74
C LYS A 713 -11.44 27.72 -4.66
N SER A 714 -10.76 27.35 -5.75
CA SER A 714 -11.24 26.31 -6.65
C SER A 714 -11.36 24.92 -5.99
N ASN A 715 -10.64 24.68 -4.89
CA ASN A 715 -10.68 23.45 -4.09
C ASN A 715 -11.59 23.55 -2.85
N GLU A 716 -12.05 24.76 -2.49
CA GLU A 716 -12.89 24.99 -1.31
C GLU A 716 -14.19 24.15 -1.39
N ASN A 717 -14.61 23.58 -0.25
CA ASN A 717 -15.72 22.63 -0.13
C ASN A 717 -15.58 21.30 -0.92
N ARG A 718 -14.48 21.05 -1.65
CA ARG A 718 -14.18 19.75 -2.31
C ARG A 718 -13.42 18.79 -1.38
N ILE A 719 -13.89 18.71 -0.14
CA ILE A 719 -13.20 18.22 1.07
C ILE A 719 -12.35 16.96 0.80
N ASN A 720 -11.02 17.09 0.97
CA ASN A 720 -10.04 16.00 1.01
C ASN A 720 -8.75 16.37 1.77
N SER A 721 -8.47 17.66 1.97
CA SER A 721 -7.24 18.19 2.58
C SER A 721 -7.59 19.31 3.56
N PHE A 722 -6.87 19.42 4.68
CA PHE A 722 -7.02 20.56 5.61
C PHE A 722 -6.27 21.80 5.09
N SER A 723 -5.17 21.55 4.35
CA SER A 723 -4.36 22.57 3.68
C SER A 723 -5.15 23.53 2.77
N ASP A 724 -6.16 23.06 2.03
CA ASP A 724 -6.95 23.92 1.13
C ASP A 724 -7.83 24.93 1.91
N THR A 725 -8.38 24.55 3.06
CA THR A 725 -9.11 25.44 3.98
C THR A 725 -8.16 26.46 4.61
N LEU A 726 -7.02 25.97 5.09
CA LEU A 726 -5.97 26.78 5.73
C LEU A 726 -5.40 27.83 4.77
N LEU A 727 -5.15 27.47 3.50
CA LEU A 727 -4.66 28.42 2.50
C LEU A 727 -5.72 29.47 2.10
N SER A 728 -7.00 29.10 2.01
CA SER A 728 -8.10 30.06 1.77
C SER A 728 -8.19 31.10 2.91
N ALA A 729 -8.07 30.64 4.16
CA ALA A 729 -7.96 31.51 5.34
C ALA A 729 -6.72 32.42 5.29
N MET A 730 -5.53 31.84 5.07
CA MET A 730 -4.26 32.57 5.01
C MET A 730 -4.27 33.67 3.94
N SER A 731 -4.82 33.36 2.76
CA SER A 731 -5.04 34.31 1.65
C SER A 731 -5.80 35.57 2.10
N SER A 732 -6.85 35.39 2.91
CA SER A 732 -7.77 36.45 3.34
C SER A 732 -7.18 37.43 4.37
N TYR A 733 -6.08 37.07 5.04
CA TYR A 733 -5.42 37.89 6.06
C TYR A 733 -4.04 38.42 5.66
N ASN A 734 -3.49 38.00 4.52
CA ASN A 734 -2.10 38.28 4.11
C ASN A 734 -1.72 39.77 4.21
N ASP A 735 -2.51 40.66 3.61
CA ASP A 735 -2.26 42.11 3.69
C ASP A 735 -2.51 42.72 5.07
N LYS A 736 -3.36 42.09 5.90
CA LYS A 736 -3.65 42.53 7.27
C LYS A 736 -2.47 42.21 8.22
N LEU A 737 -1.68 41.16 7.95
CA LEU A 737 -0.44 40.83 8.69
C LEU A 737 0.62 41.94 8.62
N LYS A 738 0.59 42.81 7.59
CA LYS A 738 1.51 43.96 7.47
C LYS A 738 1.30 45.02 8.56
N HIS A 739 0.24 44.91 9.35
CA HIS A 739 -0.21 45.90 10.33
C HIS A 739 -0.52 45.28 11.70
N LEU A 740 0.31 44.32 12.12
CA LEU A 740 0.30 43.73 13.46
C LEU A 740 0.85 44.72 14.52
N PRO A 741 0.38 44.66 15.79
CA PRO A 741 0.98 45.39 16.89
C PRO A 741 2.38 44.84 17.23
N HIS A 742 3.22 45.63 17.91
CA HIS A 742 4.55 45.18 18.33
C HIS A 742 4.50 43.96 19.29
N LYS A 743 3.50 43.91 20.17
CA LYS A 743 3.26 42.83 21.13
C LYS A 743 1.75 42.60 21.32
N PHE A 744 1.36 41.37 21.62
CA PHE A 744 0.04 40.99 22.13
C PHE A 744 0.16 40.58 23.60
N GLU A 745 -0.75 40.99 24.48
CA GLU A 745 -0.70 40.68 25.91
C GLU A 745 -2.09 40.31 26.44
N SER A 746 -2.16 39.28 27.28
CA SER A 746 -3.42 38.67 27.72
C SER A 746 -3.27 38.07 29.12
N ASP A 747 -4.39 37.75 29.76
CA ASP A 747 -4.47 36.90 30.95
C ASP A 747 -4.60 35.41 30.57
N SER A 748 -5.42 35.09 29.56
CA SER A 748 -5.66 33.72 29.07
C SER A 748 -5.28 33.53 27.59
N VAL A 749 -5.11 32.26 27.18
CA VAL A 749 -4.83 31.88 25.78
C VAL A 749 -6.02 32.11 24.85
N GLU A 750 -7.26 31.97 25.35
CA GLU A 750 -8.49 32.27 24.63
C GLU A 750 -8.61 33.78 24.37
N ASN A 751 -8.32 34.60 25.38
CA ASN A 751 -8.29 36.06 25.23
C ASN A 751 -7.17 36.51 24.27
N LEU A 752 -6.00 35.85 24.29
CA LEU A 752 -4.91 36.11 23.35
C LEU A 752 -5.33 35.81 21.90
N ALA A 753 -5.92 34.63 21.67
CA ALA A 753 -6.43 34.24 20.36
C ALA A 753 -7.51 35.20 19.84
N ASN A 754 -8.40 35.68 20.73
CA ASN A 754 -9.41 36.69 20.39
C ASN A 754 -8.79 38.07 20.04
N GLN A 755 -7.65 38.46 20.61
CA GLN A 755 -6.95 39.68 20.20
C GLN A 755 -6.38 39.57 18.78
N VAL A 756 -5.73 38.45 18.45
CA VAL A 756 -5.25 38.17 17.09
C VAL A 756 -6.40 38.26 16.08
N ALA A 757 -7.55 37.64 16.42
CA ALA A 757 -8.75 37.71 15.63
C ALA A 757 -9.23 39.16 15.42
N ARG A 758 -9.33 39.99 16.47
CA ARG A 758 -9.77 41.39 16.36
C ARG A 758 -8.81 42.28 15.54
N VAL A 759 -7.51 42.00 15.54
CA VAL A 759 -6.53 42.75 14.74
C VAL A 759 -6.65 42.43 13.24
N LEU A 760 -6.98 41.17 12.91
CA LEU A 760 -7.11 40.67 11.54
C LEU A 760 -8.56 40.66 11.01
N GLU A 761 -9.57 40.81 11.86
CA GLU A 761 -10.99 40.92 11.48
C GLU A 761 -11.58 42.24 11.98
N ARG A 762 -11.00 43.34 11.50
CA ARG A 762 -11.35 44.73 11.86
C ARG A 762 -12.83 45.05 11.63
N ASP A 763 -13.44 44.38 10.67
CA ASP A 763 -14.82 44.54 10.23
C ASP A 763 -15.82 43.77 11.11
N ALA A 764 -15.34 42.73 11.83
CA ALA A 764 -16.16 41.86 12.68
C ALA A 764 -16.03 42.26 14.16
N LYS A 765 -17.03 43.01 14.68
CA LYS A 765 -17.10 43.41 16.10
C LYS A 765 -16.97 42.25 17.09
N HIS A 766 -17.44 41.05 16.70
CA HIS A 766 -17.26 39.80 17.43
C HIS A 766 -16.90 38.70 16.43
N PRO A 767 -15.60 38.35 16.27
CA PRO A 767 -15.18 37.27 15.38
C PRO A 767 -15.78 35.93 15.81
N SER A 768 -16.29 35.15 14.87
CA SER A 768 -16.76 33.78 15.12
C SER A 768 -15.60 32.82 15.43
N ALA A 769 -15.88 31.67 16.04
CA ALA A 769 -14.85 30.67 16.38
C ALA A 769 -13.97 30.28 15.17
N ASN A 770 -14.56 30.13 13.98
CA ASN A 770 -13.83 29.83 12.74
C ASN A 770 -12.91 31.00 12.32
N GLN A 771 -13.35 32.25 12.50
CA GLN A 771 -12.52 33.43 12.22
C GLN A 771 -11.38 33.57 13.23
N VAL A 772 -11.62 33.27 14.51
CA VAL A 772 -10.58 33.22 15.54
C VAL A 772 -9.53 32.18 15.16
N GLU A 773 -9.94 30.94 14.85
CA GLU A 773 -9.04 29.87 14.41
C GLU A 773 -8.24 30.26 13.16
N ASN A 774 -8.93 30.73 12.11
CA ASN A 774 -8.32 31.07 10.83
C ASN A 774 -7.31 32.24 10.93
N ALA A 775 -7.63 33.28 11.70
CA ALA A 775 -6.72 34.41 11.95
C ALA A 775 -5.47 33.97 12.72
N ASN A 776 -5.64 33.09 13.71
CA ASN A 776 -4.54 32.56 14.52
C ASN A 776 -3.64 31.59 13.75
N LEU A 777 -4.21 30.70 12.93
CA LEU A 777 -3.45 29.84 12.02
C LEU A 777 -2.69 30.66 10.98
N CYS A 778 -3.25 31.78 10.50
CA CYS A 778 -2.54 32.69 9.61
C CYS A 778 -1.36 33.39 10.31
N LEU A 779 -1.53 33.91 11.54
CA LEU A 779 -0.41 34.48 12.30
C LEU A 779 0.69 33.42 12.60
N LEU A 780 0.32 32.16 12.85
CA LEU A 780 1.28 31.06 12.97
C LEU A 780 2.05 30.83 11.65
N SER A 781 1.37 30.86 10.51
CA SER A 781 1.96 30.69 9.17
C SER A 781 2.93 31.80 8.74
N HIS A 782 2.85 32.97 9.39
CA HIS A 782 3.79 34.07 9.18
C HIS A 782 5.17 33.77 9.78
N TYR A 783 5.21 33.02 10.89
CA TYR A 783 6.45 32.60 11.57
C TYR A 783 6.93 31.21 11.17
N ALA A 784 6.03 30.28 10.83
CA ALA A 784 6.37 28.95 10.36
C ALA A 784 6.76 28.96 8.87
N ARG A 785 8.06 29.21 8.60
CA ARG A 785 8.63 29.31 7.24
C ARG A 785 8.82 27.94 6.59
N ASN A 786 8.77 27.88 5.27
CA ASN A 786 8.99 26.64 4.52
C ASN A 786 10.45 26.16 4.63
N THR A 787 10.65 24.87 4.93
CA THR A 787 11.95 24.21 5.09
C THR A 787 12.26 23.33 3.86
N PRO A 788 13.45 22.72 3.75
CA PRO A 788 13.71 21.72 2.71
C PRO A 788 12.83 20.47 2.88
N ASN A 789 12.49 20.15 4.13
CA ASN A 789 11.75 18.96 4.52
C ASN A 789 10.25 19.14 4.29
N ASN A 790 9.64 20.16 4.91
CA ASN A 790 8.19 20.39 4.95
C ASN A 790 7.82 21.85 4.59
N SER A 791 6.67 22.01 3.94
CA SER A 791 5.93 23.28 3.89
C SER A 791 4.92 23.36 5.06
N PHE A 792 4.52 24.56 5.48
CA PHE A 792 3.55 24.71 6.59
C PHE A 792 2.21 24.00 6.31
N LEU A 793 1.74 24.04 5.06
CA LEU A 793 0.56 23.29 4.63
C LEU A 793 0.79 21.77 4.65
N GLU A 794 1.97 21.28 4.23
CA GLU A 794 2.34 19.86 4.31
C GLU A 794 2.29 19.34 5.76
N VAL A 795 2.72 20.14 6.75
CA VAL A 795 2.69 19.76 8.17
C VAL A 795 1.28 19.51 8.69
N PHE A 796 0.35 20.44 8.45
CA PHE A 796 -1.02 20.28 8.94
C PHE A 796 -1.79 19.17 8.21
N ASP A 797 -1.56 19.00 6.90
CA ASP A 797 -2.08 17.84 6.15
C ASP A 797 -1.50 16.51 6.70
N ASN A 798 -0.21 16.47 7.04
CA ASN A 798 0.43 15.29 7.62
C ASN A 798 -0.11 14.98 9.03
N ALA A 799 -0.31 16.00 9.87
CA ALA A 799 -0.92 15.85 11.18
C ALA A 799 -2.37 15.32 11.07
N TYR A 800 -3.19 15.91 10.19
CA TYR A 800 -4.57 15.50 9.93
C TYR A 800 -4.67 14.04 9.43
N LYS A 801 -3.70 13.57 8.64
CA LYS A 801 -3.64 12.19 8.13
C LYS A 801 -3.09 11.18 9.16
N ASN A 802 -2.45 11.62 10.25
CA ASN A 802 -1.69 10.74 11.15
C ASN A 802 -2.17 10.69 12.59
N LEU A 803 -2.82 11.74 13.08
CA LEU A 803 -3.40 11.86 14.42
C LEU A 803 -4.88 11.47 14.39
N ASP A 804 -5.45 11.08 15.54
CA ASP A 804 -6.91 10.98 15.66
C ASP A 804 -7.57 12.37 15.71
N ARG A 805 -8.91 12.42 15.66
CA ARG A 805 -9.68 13.67 15.60
C ARG A 805 -9.42 14.60 16.79
N GLU A 806 -9.33 14.09 18.00
CA GLU A 806 -9.11 14.90 19.20
C GLU A 806 -7.62 15.27 19.35
N GLN A 807 -6.71 14.36 19.00
CA GLN A 807 -5.27 14.67 18.91
C GLN A 807 -4.97 15.77 17.88
N PHE A 808 -5.57 15.71 16.69
CA PHE A 808 -5.39 16.74 15.66
C PHE A 808 -6.01 18.07 16.10
N LYS A 809 -7.20 18.03 16.71
CA LYS A 809 -7.84 19.22 17.27
C LYS A 809 -6.95 19.88 18.34
N ALA A 810 -6.47 19.10 19.31
CA ALA A 810 -5.56 19.59 20.36
C ALA A 810 -4.25 20.13 19.79
N PHE A 811 -3.64 19.44 18.81
CA PHE A 811 -2.45 19.91 18.08
C PHE A 811 -2.70 21.29 17.44
N LYS A 812 -3.78 21.41 16.68
CA LYS A 812 -4.17 22.63 15.96
C LYS A 812 -4.45 23.78 16.93
N GLU A 813 -5.30 23.57 17.93
CA GLU A 813 -5.69 24.59 18.91
C GLU A 813 -4.51 25.05 19.79
N MET A 814 -3.63 24.12 20.20
CA MET A 814 -2.46 24.44 21.02
C MET A 814 -1.49 25.41 20.33
N PHE A 815 -1.21 25.19 19.04
CA PHE A 815 -0.29 26.03 18.29
C PHE A 815 -0.96 27.28 17.71
N ALA A 816 -2.20 27.18 17.23
CA ALA A 816 -2.94 28.33 16.69
C ALA A 816 -3.17 29.40 17.77
N ASN A 817 -3.77 29.03 18.90
CA ASN A 817 -4.16 30.00 19.94
C ASN A 817 -2.93 30.62 20.65
N ASN A 818 -1.74 30.05 20.45
CA ASN A 818 -0.44 30.58 20.89
C ASN A 818 0.36 31.30 19.78
N SER A 819 -0.21 31.52 18.60
CA SER A 819 0.44 32.22 17.48
C SER A 819 1.05 33.58 17.88
N ALA A 820 0.30 34.36 18.67
CA ALA A 820 0.74 35.63 19.24
C ALA A 820 1.93 35.52 20.21
N ASN A 821 2.14 34.38 20.88
CA ASN A 821 3.34 34.18 21.71
C ASN A 821 4.60 33.96 20.84
N PHE A 822 4.48 33.27 19.70
CA PHE A 822 5.58 33.20 18.72
C PHE A 822 5.85 34.57 18.07
N HIS A 823 4.82 35.38 17.82
CA HIS A 823 4.97 36.78 17.43
C HIS A 823 5.76 37.57 18.47
N ASN A 824 5.35 37.52 19.74
CA ASN A 824 6.01 38.23 20.84
C ASN A 824 7.50 37.87 20.97
N LEU A 825 7.83 36.56 20.94
CA LEU A 825 9.20 36.09 21.12
C LEU A 825 10.10 36.43 19.91
N ASN A 826 9.61 36.36 18.67
CA ASN A 826 10.41 36.71 17.48
C ASN A 826 10.62 38.23 17.29
N ASN A 827 9.81 39.08 17.93
CA ASN A 827 9.92 40.54 17.83
C ASN A 827 10.54 41.20 19.09
N ASP A 828 10.96 40.42 20.09
CA ASP A 828 11.44 40.98 21.36
C ASP A 828 12.77 41.76 21.20
N THR A 829 12.79 42.99 21.71
CA THR A 829 13.91 43.92 21.50
C THR A 829 15.11 43.67 22.40
N MET A 830 15.03 42.77 23.39
CA MET A 830 16.14 42.42 24.28
C MET A 830 16.91 41.19 23.77
N ILE A 831 16.20 40.10 23.47
CA ILE A 831 16.79 38.81 23.04
C ILE A 831 17.06 38.77 21.53
N LYS A 832 17.80 39.77 21.02
CA LYS A 832 17.94 40.07 19.58
C LYS A 832 18.51 38.95 18.70
N ASN A 833 19.16 37.94 19.28
CA ASN A 833 19.69 36.77 18.56
C ASN A 833 18.73 35.56 18.58
N PHE A 834 17.57 35.66 19.25
CA PHE A 834 16.54 34.63 19.22
C PHE A 834 15.69 34.73 17.96
N THR A 835 15.52 33.62 17.27
CA THR A 835 14.36 33.39 16.40
C THR A 835 14.02 31.91 16.35
N ILE A 836 12.72 31.59 16.37
CA ILE A 836 12.22 30.22 16.17
C ILE A 836 11.77 29.98 14.71
N SER A 837 11.62 31.05 13.93
CA SER A 837 11.01 31.00 12.58
C SER A 837 11.66 30.01 11.59
N PRO A 838 13.00 29.80 11.57
CA PRO A 838 13.62 28.81 10.69
C PRO A 838 13.31 27.35 11.06
N TYR A 839 12.88 27.11 12.30
CA TYR A 839 12.75 25.76 12.89
C TYR A 839 11.30 25.36 13.18
N LEU A 840 10.39 26.34 13.26
CA LEU A 840 9.02 26.13 13.75
C LEU A 840 8.24 25.11 12.92
N THR A 841 8.37 25.11 11.59
CA THR A 841 7.65 24.17 10.70
C THR A 841 8.05 22.72 10.92
N ASP A 842 9.35 22.42 10.94
CA ASP A 842 9.84 21.06 11.19
C ASP A 842 9.67 20.66 12.67
N ALA A 843 9.59 21.62 13.59
CA ALA A 843 9.21 21.38 14.98
C ALA A 843 7.72 21.03 15.14
N LEU A 844 6.82 21.67 14.40
CA LEU A 844 5.39 21.31 14.34
C LEU A 844 5.20 19.89 13.80
N ASP A 845 5.87 19.55 12.69
CA ASP A 845 5.89 18.21 12.09
C ASP A 845 6.46 17.16 13.06
N THR A 846 7.59 17.45 13.70
CA THR A 846 8.14 16.60 14.75
C THR A 846 7.17 16.45 15.92
N THR A 847 6.46 17.51 16.34
CA THR A 847 5.49 17.44 17.44
C THR A 847 4.37 16.45 17.13
N ALA A 848 3.79 16.52 15.91
CA ALA A 848 2.76 15.58 15.48
C ALA A 848 3.30 14.13 15.41
N LYS A 849 4.50 13.94 14.87
CA LYS A 849 5.17 12.62 14.80
C LYS A 849 5.44 12.05 16.21
N MET A 850 6.01 12.84 17.12
CA MET A 850 6.38 12.43 18.48
C MET A 850 5.20 12.30 19.46
N LEU A 851 4.00 12.76 19.09
CA LEU A 851 2.76 12.38 19.76
C LEU A 851 2.38 10.92 19.44
N LYS A 852 2.55 10.53 18.16
CA LYS A 852 2.26 9.20 17.62
C LYS A 852 3.35 8.15 17.91
N SER A 853 4.63 8.54 17.95
CA SER A 853 5.76 7.63 18.13
C SER A 853 6.31 7.62 19.57
N GLY A 854 6.29 6.42 20.17
CA GLY A 854 7.01 6.11 21.41
C GLY A 854 6.56 6.90 22.64
N ASN A 855 7.39 6.85 23.68
CA ASN A 855 7.31 7.72 24.84
C ASN A 855 8.42 8.82 24.76
N ARG A 856 8.38 9.82 25.66
CA ARG A 856 9.38 10.91 25.67
C ARG A 856 10.83 10.41 25.84
N PHE A 857 11.03 9.34 26.62
CA PHE A 857 12.33 8.73 26.88
C PHE A 857 12.91 8.09 25.60
N ASP A 858 12.11 7.35 24.82
CA ASP A 858 12.57 6.72 23.55
C ASP A 858 13.06 7.81 22.57
N ASN A 859 12.27 8.87 22.45
CA ASN A 859 12.52 9.98 21.53
C ASN A 859 13.74 10.82 21.96
N PHE A 860 13.90 11.06 23.27
CA PHE A 860 15.05 11.79 23.82
C PHE A 860 16.35 10.97 23.76
N SER A 861 16.30 9.67 24.05
CA SER A 861 17.46 8.77 23.96
C SER A 861 18.00 8.70 22.53
N LYS A 862 17.13 8.62 21.52
CA LYS A 862 17.54 8.70 20.10
C LYS A 862 18.19 10.04 19.79
N LEU A 863 17.59 11.16 20.20
CA LEU A 863 18.14 12.49 19.93
C LEU A 863 19.51 12.70 20.61
N ALA A 864 19.71 12.20 21.83
CA ALA A 864 21.02 12.27 22.49
C ALA A 864 22.09 11.53 21.68
N HIS A 865 21.79 10.34 21.14
CA HIS A 865 22.70 9.59 20.28
C HIS A 865 22.95 10.28 18.92
N ASP A 866 21.90 10.78 18.26
CA ASP A 866 22.03 11.50 16.98
C ASP A 866 22.86 12.79 17.14
N ILE A 867 22.72 13.48 18.28
CA ILE A 867 23.45 14.73 18.60
C ILE A 867 24.89 14.45 18.98
N ASP A 868 25.16 13.48 19.86
CA ASP A 868 26.52 13.08 20.23
C ASP A 868 27.31 12.69 18.98
N TYR A 869 26.72 11.86 18.10
CA TYR A 869 27.34 11.51 16.84
C TYR A 869 27.60 12.73 15.97
N LEU A 870 26.66 13.68 15.84
CA LEU A 870 26.83 14.88 15.04
C LEU A 870 27.95 15.80 15.58
N VAL A 871 28.02 15.96 16.90
CA VAL A 871 29.03 16.78 17.59
C VAL A 871 30.42 16.17 17.47
N ASN A 872 30.54 14.86 17.73
CA ASN A 872 31.81 14.13 17.73
C ASN A 872 32.35 13.82 16.32
N SER A 873 31.47 13.71 15.32
CA SER A 873 31.87 13.45 13.92
C SER A 873 32.12 14.71 13.08
N THR A 874 31.94 15.92 13.63
CA THR A 874 32.22 17.19 12.92
C THR A 874 33.50 17.84 13.42
N ASP A 875 34.18 18.58 12.53
CA ASP A 875 35.43 19.29 12.83
C ASP A 875 35.22 20.58 13.67
N GLU A 876 36.25 21.41 13.79
CA GLU A 876 36.19 22.70 14.48
C GLU A 876 35.31 23.75 13.80
N ASN A 877 35.02 23.58 12.50
CA ASN A 877 34.12 24.42 11.71
C ASN A 877 32.68 23.91 11.71
N GLY A 878 32.37 22.84 12.45
CA GLY A 878 31.07 22.17 12.40
C GLY A 878 30.84 21.47 11.04
N MET A 879 31.90 20.98 10.39
CA MET A 879 31.84 20.35 9.07
C MET A 879 32.26 18.88 9.12
N ASN A 880 31.65 18.05 8.28
CA ASN A 880 32.14 16.71 7.89
C ASN A 880 31.56 16.35 6.51
N ALA A 881 31.73 15.11 6.06
CA ALA A 881 31.16 14.65 4.78
C ALA A 881 29.62 14.75 4.76
N PHE A 882 28.94 14.32 5.83
CA PHE A 882 27.49 14.37 5.95
C PHE A 882 26.94 15.81 5.92
N ILE A 883 27.55 16.75 6.65
CA ILE A 883 27.17 18.18 6.62
C ILE A 883 27.37 18.81 5.23
N LYS A 884 28.40 18.40 4.47
CA LYS A 884 28.65 18.90 3.11
C LYS A 884 27.53 18.52 2.14
N GLU A 885 26.98 17.32 2.28
CA GLU A 885 25.84 16.82 1.48
C GLU A 885 24.49 17.29 2.03
N ASN A 886 24.34 17.39 3.36
CA ASN A 886 23.12 17.76 4.07
C ASN A 886 23.31 19.06 4.88
N LYS A 887 23.24 20.19 4.17
CA LYS A 887 23.52 21.54 4.69
C LYS A 887 22.53 22.00 5.78
N ASP A 888 21.36 21.38 5.86
CA ASP A 888 20.31 21.73 6.82
C ASP A 888 20.27 20.77 8.04
N ALA A 889 21.26 19.89 8.20
CA ALA A 889 21.31 18.92 9.29
C ALA A 889 21.18 19.56 10.69
N TYR A 890 21.90 20.66 10.97
CA TYR A 890 21.75 21.37 12.25
C TYR A 890 20.34 21.96 12.42
N ASN A 891 19.77 22.55 11.37
CA ASN A 891 18.40 23.09 11.40
C ASN A 891 17.38 21.99 11.69
N SER A 892 17.56 20.80 11.11
CA SER A 892 16.74 19.61 11.38
C SER A 892 16.86 19.13 12.83
N VAL A 893 18.06 19.10 13.41
CA VAL A 893 18.29 18.71 14.82
C VAL A 893 17.66 19.72 15.79
N ILE A 894 17.85 21.03 15.57
CA ILE A 894 17.23 22.11 16.36
C ILE A 894 15.70 21.97 16.31
N SER A 895 15.13 21.73 15.12
CA SER A 895 13.69 21.53 14.94
C SER A 895 13.18 20.27 15.66
N GLN A 896 13.95 19.18 15.64
CA GLN A 896 13.58 17.94 16.33
C GLN A 896 13.61 18.09 17.86
N LEU A 897 14.59 18.82 18.40
CA LEU A 897 14.68 19.17 19.82
C LEU A 897 13.48 20.00 20.29
N LEU A 898 13.11 21.04 19.53
CA LEU A 898 11.93 21.86 19.78
C LEU A 898 10.64 21.02 19.75
N GLY A 899 10.41 20.29 18.66
CA GLY A 899 9.17 19.51 18.49
C GLY A 899 9.00 18.39 19.51
N SER A 900 10.10 17.74 19.90
CA SER A 900 10.08 16.71 20.95
C SER A 900 9.85 17.30 22.35
N SER A 901 10.27 18.55 22.57
CA SER A 901 9.96 19.30 23.80
C SER A 901 8.49 19.72 23.85
N PHE A 902 7.92 20.16 22.73
CA PHE A 902 6.50 20.54 22.63
C PHE A 902 5.53 19.34 22.71
N ALA A 903 5.91 18.16 22.20
CA ALA A 903 5.08 16.94 22.17
C ALA A 903 4.65 16.40 23.56
N ARG A 904 5.16 16.99 24.66
CA ARG A 904 4.67 16.71 26.01
C ARG A 904 3.34 17.40 26.32
N PHE A 905 3.10 18.61 25.81
CA PHE A 905 1.94 19.43 26.19
C PHE A 905 0.63 18.85 25.64
N LEU A 906 0.68 18.22 24.47
CA LEU A 906 -0.43 17.47 23.86
C LEU A 906 -0.82 16.18 24.61
N ARG A 907 -0.12 15.88 25.72
CA ARG A 907 -0.44 14.77 26.65
C ARG A 907 -0.93 15.27 28.02
N LEU A 908 -1.16 16.59 28.17
CA LEU A 908 -1.68 17.23 29.37
C LEU A 908 -3.16 17.61 29.18
N GLU A 909 -3.86 17.88 30.29
CA GLU A 909 -5.17 18.55 30.24
C GLU A 909 -4.99 20.02 29.82
N ASN A 910 -5.91 20.53 28.99
CA ASN A 910 -5.82 21.84 28.31
C ASN A 910 -4.41 22.16 27.73
N PRO A 911 -3.95 21.44 26.69
CA PRO A 911 -2.64 21.67 26.07
C PRO A 911 -2.37 23.13 25.70
N SER A 912 -3.37 23.84 25.16
CA SER A 912 -3.26 25.25 24.76
C SER A 912 -2.90 26.19 25.92
N ALA A 913 -3.47 25.96 27.11
CA ALA A 913 -3.22 26.76 28.30
C ALA A 913 -1.88 26.40 28.96
N GLN A 914 -1.56 25.11 29.02
CA GLN A 914 -0.27 24.63 29.54
C GLN A 914 0.92 25.11 28.67
N PHE A 915 0.73 25.16 27.35
CA PHE A 915 1.72 25.69 26.41
C PHE A 915 1.79 27.22 26.44
N TYR A 916 0.67 27.91 26.68
CA TYR A 916 0.63 29.36 26.90
C TYR A 916 1.45 29.78 28.11
N GLU A 917 1.26 29.15 29.27
CA GLU A 917 2.06 29.45 30.47
C GLU A 917 3.57 29.27 30.24
N PHE A 918 3.96 28.22 29.50
CA PHE A 918 5.34 27.97 29.12
C PHE A 918 5.89 29.08 28.21
N LEU A 919 5.16 29.47 27.16
CA LEU A 919 5.64 30.48 26.22
C LEU A 919 5.71 31.89 26.82
N VAL A 920 4.78 32.26 27.72
CA VAL A 920 4.81 33.56 28.42
C VAL A 920 6.04 33.67 29.32
N LYS A 921 6.38 32.61 30.08
CA LYS A 921 7.54 32.57 30.98
C LYS A 921 8.89 32.42 30.25
N ALA A 922 8.88 32.03 28.97
CA ALA A 922 10.08 31.66 28.23
C ALA A 922 11.18 32.74 28.19
N LYS A 923 10.83 34.03 28.03
CA LYS A 923 11.83 35.12 27.99
C LYS A 923 12.62 35.22 29.30
N GLU A 924 11.91 35.22 30.43
CA GLU A 924 12.50 35.37 31.75
C GLU A 924 13.34 34.14 32.10
N GLN A 925 12.81 32.95 31.82
CA GLN A 925 13.48 31.68 32.06
C GLN A 925 14.73 31.49 31.18
N MET A 926 14.75 31.98 29.95
CA MET A 926 15.98 32.02 29.14
C MET A 926 17.06 32.94 29.74
N ILE A 927 16.68 34.08 30.32
CA ILE A 927 17.61 35.03 30.96
C ILE A 927 18.17 34.46 32.28
N GLU A 928 17.34 33.76 33.04
CA GLU A 928 17.77 33.02 34.24
C GLU A 928 18.71 31.88 33.86
N ASN A 929 18.32 31.02 32.91
CA ASN A 929 19.11 29.88 32.43
C ASN A 929 20.43 30.24 31.74
N ALA A 930 20.58 31.48 31.28
CA ALA A 930 21.80 32.05 30.73
C ALA A 930 22.84 32.45 31.80
N SER A 931 22.47 32.43 33.09
CA SER A 931 23.30 32.92 34.19
C SER A 931 23.82 31.77 35.07
N ASN A 932 25.09 31.35 34.89
CA ASN A 932 25.66 30.28 35.71
C ASN A 932 26.23 30.82 37.03
N VAL A 933 25.44 30.71 38.09
CA VAL A 933 25.76 31.17 39.45
C VAL A 933 26.98 30.45 40.04
N PHE A 934 27.27 29.22 39.63
CA PHE A 934 28.37 28.41 40.19
C PHE A 934 29.73 28.69 39.54
N THR A 935 29.77 29.15 38.28
CA THR A 935 31.01 29.53 37.59
C THR A 935 31.22 31.05 37.53
N GLY A 936 30.23 31.85 37.91
CA GLY A 936 30.26 33.32 37.79
C GLY A 936 30.19 33.83 36.35
N THR A 937 29.88 32.96 35.38
CA THR A 937 29.80 33.31 33.95
C THR A 937 28.35 33.41 33.50
N SER A 938 27.98 34.51 32.84
CA SER A 938 26.67 34.67 32.21
C SER A 938 26.78 34.91 30.70
N LYS A 939 25.88 34.29 29.94
CA LYS A 939 25.67 34.55 28.51
C LYS A 939 24.89 35.87 28.41
N PRO A 940 25.43 36.93 27.77
CA PRO A 940 24.75 38.23 27.70
C PRO A 940 23.35 38.11 27.09
N ILE A 941 22.39 38.92 27.55
CA ILE A 941 20.98 38.87 27.10
C ILE A 941 20.88 39.01 25.56
N SER A 942 21.75 39.80 24.94
CA SER A 942 21.83 39.96 23.48
C SER A 942 22.36 38.74 22.72
N GLN A 943 22.93 37.74 23.40
CA GLN A 943 23.42 36.48 22.83
C GLN A 943 22.43 35.31 23.02
N ILE A 944 21.38 35.48 23.82
CA ILE A 944 20.31 34.50 24.02
C ILE A 944 19.66 34.15 22.67
N ASN A 945 19.46 32.86 22.44
CA ASN A 945 19.02 32.31 21.17
C ASN A 945 18.21 31.00 21.33
N VAL A 946 17.98 30.27 20.22
CA VAL A 946 17.13 29.07 20.18
C VAL A 946 17.61 27.93 21.10
N PHE A 947 18.90 27.83 21.40
CA PHE A 947 19.42 26.77 22.28
C PHE A 947 19.03 27.00 23.75
N ASP A 948 18.95 28.25 24.20
CA ASP A 948 18.48 28.60 25.55
C ASP A 948 16.99 28.27 25.73
N PHE A 949 16.20 28.47 24.66
CA PHE A 949 14.79 28.09 24.59
C PHE A 949 14.58 26.58 24.56
N ILE A 950 15.42 25.84 23.83
CA ILE A 950 15.43 24.37 23.84
C ILE A 950 15.76 23.84 25.24
N LYS A 951 16.80 24.38 25.89
CA LYS A 951 17.18 24.04 27.27
C LYS A 951 15.96 24.19 28.21
N TYR A 952 15.31 25.36 28.20
CA TYR A 952 14.08 25.59 28.95
C TYR A 952 12.94 24.62 28.57
N GLY A 953 12.79 24.28 27.29
CA GLY A 953 11.83 23.28 26.79
C GLY A 953 12.09 21.84 27.26
N ILE A 954 13.33 21.49 27.59
CA ILE A 954 13.71 20.19 28.14
C ILE A 954 13.53 20.17 29.66
N GLU A 955 14.07 21.19 30.35
CA GLU A 955 14.11 21.33 31.83
C GLU A 955 12.73 21.50 32.46
N SER A 956 11.82 22.23 31.81
CA SER A 956 10.46 22.45 32.32
C SER A 956 9.56 21.19 32.26
N GLY A 957 10.11 20.04 31.88
CA GLY A 957 9.45 18.73 31.93
C GLY A 957 10.08 17.81 32.99
N LYS A 958 9.48 16.65 33.26
CA LYS A 958 10.05 15.70 34.23
C LYS A 958 11.48 15.28 33.83
N SER A 959 12.44 15.46 34.73
CA SER A 959 13.82 15.04 34.53
C SER A 959 13.96 13.51 34.39
N SER A 960 14.83 13.09 33.49
CA SER A 960 15.34 11.74 33.26
C SER A 960 16.81 11.81 32.79
N LYS A 961 17.51 10.67 32.80
CA LYS A 961 18.90 10.57 32.33
C LYS A 961 19.08 11.15 30.92
N GLU A 962 18.17 10.82 30.02
CA GLU A 962 18.18 11.23 28.61
C GLU A 962 17.94 12.74 28.45
N SER A 963 17.14 13.35 29.34
CA SER A 963 16.99 14.80 29.36
C SER A 963 18.22 15.54 29.88
N MET A 964 18.98 14.92 30.80
CA MET A 964 20.25 15.48 31.27
C MET A 964 21.33 15.32 30.20
N GLU A 965 21.44 14.14 29.58
CA GLU A 965 22.33 13.89 28.43
C GLU A 965 22.08 14.88 27.28
N LEU A 966 20.83 15.19 26.98
CA LEU A 966 20.51 16.25 26.01
C LEU A 966 20.98 17.63 26.47
N ILE A 967 20.73 18.03 27.72
CA ILE A 967 21.16 19.33 28.27
C ILE A 967 22.69 19.46 28.24
N ASP A 968 23.41 18.41 28.61
CA ASP A 968 24.88 18.37 28.63
C ASP A 968 25.48 18.47 27.21
N LEU A 969 24.77 17.98 26.19
CA LEU A 969 25.16 18.09 24.77
C LEU A 969 24.83 19.46 24.13
N LEU A 970 23.86 20.23 24.65
CA LEU A 970 23.44 21.50 24.05
C LEU A 970 24.57 22.53 23.87
N PRO A 971 25.50 22.76 24.83
CA PRO A 971 26.54 23.79 24.69
C PRO A 971 27.53 23.50 23.56
N GLU A 972 27.91 22.23 23.37
CA GLU A 972 28.82 21.86 22.27
C GLU A 972 28.07 21.83 20.94
N LEU A 973 26.80 21.40 20.91
CA LEU A 973 25.95 21.52 19.72
C LEU A 973 25.77 22.99 19.28
N GLU A 974 25.52 23.90 20.23
CA GLU A 974 25.46 25.36 19.99
C GLU A 974 26.81 25.87 19.44
N LYS A 975 27.93 25.45 20.02
CA LYS A 975 29.28 25.81 19.57
C LYS A 975 29.57 25.33 18.15
N LYS A 976 29.24 24.08 17.81
CA LYS A 976 29.38 23.49 16.47
C LYS A 976 28.49 24.19 15.43
N PHE A 977 27.22 24.44 15.76
CA PHE A 977 26.31 25.21 14.91
C PHE A 977 26.82 26.64 14.65
N ASN A 978 27.28 27.34 15.69
CA ASN A 978 27.83 28.69 15.55
C ASN A 978 29.15 28.71 14.74
N ALA A 979 29.94 27.64 14.76
CA ALA A 979 31.10 27.49 13.88
C ALA A 979 30.67 27.28 12.41
N HIS A 980 29.69 26.40 12.18
CA HIS A 980 29.11 26.14 10.86
C HIS A 980 28.51 27.40 10.23
N GLU A 981 27.72 28.17 10.98
CA GLU A 981 27.15 29.44 10.54
C GLU A 981 28.22 30.49 10.21
N LYS A 982 29.35 30.52 10.95
CA LYS A 982 30.50 31.38 10.62
C LYS A 982 31.19 30.91 9.34
N PHE A 983 31.37 29.61 9.16
CA PHE A 983 31.96 29.02 7.94
C PHE A 983 31.13 29.36 6.70
N LEU A 984 29.80 29.18 6.76
CA LEU A 984 28.86 29.55 5.68
C LEU A 984 28.82 31.04 5.35
N LYS A 985 29.17 31.92 6.30
CA LYS A 985 29.28 33.38 6.11
C LYS A 985 30.67 33.80 5.62
N GLY A 986 31.72 33.08 6.02
CA GLY A 986 33.08 33.26 5.52
C GLY A 986 33.23 32.83 4.06
N SER A 987 32.61 31.71 3.66
CA SER A 987 32.63 31.18 2.29
C SER A 987 31.65 31.88 1.32
N LYS A 988 31.12 33.05 1.69
CA LYS A 988 30.29 33.94 0.86
C LYS A 988 30.93 35.32 0.64
N LYS A 989 32.21 35.44 0.99
CA LYS A 989 33.10 36.56 0.68
C LYS A 989 34.20 36.07 -0.26
#